data_AF-A0A933K5D1-F1
#
_entry.id   AF-A0A933K5D1-F1
#
_cell.length_a   1.000
_cell.length_b   1.000
_cell.length_c   1.000
_cell.angle_alpha   90.00
_cell.angle_beta   90.00
_cell.angle_gamma   90.00
#
_symmetry.space_group_name_H-M   'P 1'
#
loop_
_entity.id
_entity.type
_entity.pdbx_description
1 polymer ?
#
loop_
_entity_poly.entity_id
_entity_poly.type
_entity_poly.pdbx_seq_one_letter_code
_entity_poly.pdbx_strand_id
1 'polypeptide(L)'
;MHLLQIFVHGAAWHPPLELVFGTPASLRPWTVLPAGRARTDALVAIAASLAPGKIASLLEPRLGARFGPRGSVLRTEFTYFRDGRDQGPHGSRRGGWELVDGRWRLLRPARPGSGDAPGERLDSWLRSSAPQGNLVLAYGHAAGHRATADFDFSDTGYPYRRIGSLVDPRGRLTHPVRFLERVNLKAHRCGTARQKQVLARLGQAIASVLNSGDRGRHGRDTPGGLSPDRWTQRAVCFSKAWRQLQVWERKALTVLIDAARHANDAFPQCPCPFDQPGIMLLDRPDRFCPPGRLEGLFTALDALFPRFQFVLTVGSAARARFPEPLASRRLGPAPATPSYSPPYKRAVIDPAARSIPRGCILLVQVDGTLPNVALMQLSRHFKSSGHRVALVKGSPDVREPAAVYASCVFTAPASKRRVEDLRRRYGDRLVVGGSGVDLARRLDSQIEALAPDYSLYPGLGDRAIGFLTRGCPGRCPFCVVPRKEGRVRQVADLDMLMQGRRTKLILLDDNLLAHPGATEMLEEMVRRKLSVNFNQTLDLRRLDAEQAELLRRLDCAGATFHRRVYQFSLNDCRGLDRLRRRYSLLKVRSEDQAEFVAMYGYDTSLREDLERLQFLRSLPRAYVCMQRYEPVPGGPAPDLSRLFDERSDEHLDALIRVVFPQNMKNVEKYYRWLCFEYARQRGRIHLGLVDTLFRYNHRHRRGEFLQRLHEIARLAPAARRLGRRTP
;
A
#
# COMPACT_ATOMS: atom_id res chain seq x y z
N MET A 1 -2.72 7.18 -21.02
CA MET A 1 -2.18 8.40 -21.64
C MET A 1 -1.56 7.93 -22.91
N HIS A 2 -1.88 8.62 -23.99
CA HIS A 2 -1.21 8.44 -25.25
C HIS A 2 -0.82 9.80 -25.79
N LEU A 3 0.29 9.85 -26.50
CA LEU A 3 0.73 11.04 -27.21
C LEU A 3 -0.11 11.22 -28.47
N LEU A 4 -0.62 12.43 -28.67
CA LEU A 4 -1.26 12.88 -29.90
C LEU A 4 -0.24 13.56 -30.82
N GLN A 5 0.67 14.33 -30.24
CA GLN A 5 1.68 15.09 -30.96
C GLN A 5 2.88 15.38 -30.05
N ILE A 6 4.09 15.45 -30.60
CA ILE A 6 5.27 15.98 -29.92
C ILE A 6 6.14 16.81 -30.87
N PHE A 7 6.59 17.95 -30.39
CA PHE A 7 7.60 18.81 -30.99
C PHE A 7 8.90 18.70 -30.19
N VAL A 8 10.01 18.57 -30.89
CA VAL A 8 11.36 18.55 -30.30
C VAL A 8 12.19 19.64 -30.98
N HIS A 9 12.55 20.66 -30.22
CA HIS A 9 13.41 21.76 -30.62
C HIS A 9 14.80 21.56 -30.01
N GLY A 10 15.85 21.89 -30.77
CA GLY A 10 17.21 21.95 -30.27
C GLY A 10 18.19 22.17 -31.41
N ALA A 11 19.44 22.50 -31.08
CA ALA A 11 20.48 22.79 -32.08
C ALA A 11 20.73 21.64 -33.09
N ALA A 12 20.42 20.40 -32.70
CA ALA A 12 20.52 19.21 -33.55
C ALA A 12 19.31 18.98 -34.50
N TRP A 13 18.25 19.80 -34.39
CA TRP A 13 17.03 19.68 -35.20
C TRP A 13 16.62 21.06 -35.74
N HIS A 14 17.17 21.40 -36.91
CA HIS A 14 16.70 22.50 -37.75
C HIS A 14 16.28 21.95 -39.12
N PRO A 15 14.99 22.03 -39.50
CA PRO A 15 13.85 22.51 -38.70
C PRO A 15 13.52 21.61 -37.49
N PRO A 16 12.72 22.09 -36.51
CA PRO A 16 12.28 21.30 -35.37
C PRO A 16 11.62 19.99 -35.79
N LEU A 17 11.81 18.93 -35.00
CA LEU A 17 11.18 17.66 -35.27
C LEU A 17 9.75 17.67 -34.74
N GLU A 18 8.79 17.53 -35.66
CA GLU A 18 7.39 17.28 -35.35
C GLU A 18 7.03 15.80 -35.59
N LEU A 19 6.35 15.18 -34.62
CA LEU A 19 5.73 13.86 -34.75
C LEU A 19 4.26 13.95 -34.37
N VAL A 20 3.38 13.69 -35.34
CA VAL A 20 1.93 13.62 -35.15
C VAL A 20 1.50 12.16 -35.14
N PHE A 21 0.83 11.74 -34.07
CA PHE A 21 0.38 10.36 -33.87
C PHE A 21 -1.11 10.18 -34.20
N GLY A 22 -1.90 11.25 -34.14
CA GLY A 22 -3.32 11.27 -34.47
C GLY A 22 -4.15 12.06 -33.46
N THR A 23 -5.47 11.87 -33.48
CA THR A 23 -6.42 12.42 -32.50
C THR A 23 -6.91 11.32 -31.55
N PRO A 24 -7.61 11.64 -30.44
CA PRO A 24 -8.18 10.61 -29.57
C PRO A 24 -9.06 9.59 -30.30
N ALA A 25 -9.70 9.98 -31.40
CA ALA A 25 -10.56 9.11 -32.20
C ALA A 25 -9.81 8.31 -33.29
N SER A 26 -8.62 8.76 -33.70
CA SER A 26 -7.89 8.18 -34.84
C SER A 26 -6.51 7.64 -34.49
N LEU A 27 -6.16 7.57 -33.20
CA LEU A 27 -4.81 7.22 -32.76
C LEU A 27 -4.39 5.82 -33.22
N ARG A 28 -3.24 5.75 -33.88
CA ARG A 28 -2.60 4.49 -34.27
C ARG A 28 -1.68 4.01 -33.15
N PRO A 29 -1.74 2.73 -32.75
CA PRO A 29 -0.83 2.18 -31.76
C PRO A 29 0.61 2.17 -32.27
N TRP A 30 0.86 1.88 -33.54
CA TRP A 30 2.20 1.73 -34.09
C TRP A 30 2.66 2.96 -34.88
N THR A 31 3.82 3.49 -34.53
CA THR A 31 4.53 4.55 -35.27
C THR A 31 5.93 4.06 -35.66
N VAL A 32 6.16 3.93 -36.96
CA VAL A 32 7.38 3.34 -37.53
C VAL A 32 8.22 4.43 -38.18
N LEU A 33 9.32 4.79 -37.52
CA LEU A 33 10.26 5.83 -37.97
C LEU A 33 11.45 5.18 -38.71
N PRO A 34 12.04 5.88 -39.69
CA PRO A 34 13.27 5.41 -40.32
C PRO A 34 14.42 5.38 -39.31
N ALA A 35 15.35 4.45 -39.50
CA ALA A 35 16.60 4.42 -38.76
C ALA A 35 17.42 5.71 -39.00
N GLY A 36 18.08 6.19 -37.95
CA GLY A 36 18.98 7.34 -38.04
C GLY A 36 19.17 7.98 -36.69
N ARG A 37 20.35 8.60 -36.48
CA ARG A 37 20.73 9.21 -35.20
C ARG A 37 19.68 10.20 -34.69
N ALA A 38 19.19 11.09 -35.56
CA ALA A 38 18.16 12.07 -35.22
C ALA A 38 16.84 11.44 -34.71
N ARG A 39 16.46 10.25 -35.22
CA ARG A 39 15.23 9.55 -34.80
C ARG A 39 15.44 8.76 -33.51
N THR A 40 16.61 8.16 -33.31
CA THR A 40 16.98 7.56 -32.01
C THR A 40 17.03 8.63 -30.92
N ASP A 41 17.58 9.79 -31.23
CA ASP A 41 17.66 10.94 -30.33
C ASP A 41 16.26 11.49 -29.99
N ALA A 42 15.33 11.45 -30.94
CA ALA A 42 13.92 11.76 -30.68
C ALA A 42 13.27 10.76 -29.71
N LEU A 43 13.53 9.46 -29.83
CA LEU A 43 13.05 8.46 -28.86
C LEU A 43 13.57 8.77 -27.45
N VAL A 44 14.85 9.15 -27.33
CA VAL A 44 15.45 9.53 -26.03
C VAL A 44 14.77 10.78 -25.45
N ALA A 45 14.52 11.79 -26.29
CA ALA A 45 13.82 13.01 -25.88
C ALA A 45 12.39 12.73 -25.41
N ILE A 46 11.64 11.87 -26.12
CA ILE A 46 10.30 11.42 -25.73
C ILE A 46 10.37 10.68 -24.38
N ALA A 47 11.31 9.73 -24.24
CA ALA A 47 11.47 8.95 -23.02
C ALA A 47 11.72 9.85 -21.80
N ALA A 48 12.62 10.82 -21.94
CA ALA A 48 12.97 11.77 -20.89
C ALA A 48 11.79 12.68 -20.51
N SER A 49 11.08 13.21 -21.52
CA SER A 49 9.95 14.15 -21.32
C SER A 49 8.75 13.52 -20.63
N LEU A 50 8.58 12.21 -20.78
CA LEU A 50 7.48 11.45 -20.18
C LEU A 50 7.87 10.69 -18.92
N ALA A 51 9.14 10.75 -18.51
CA ALA A 51 9.63 10.07 -17.31
C ALA A 51 9.28 10.87 -16.04
N PRO A 52 8.82 10.22 -14.95
CA PRO A 52 8.67 10.82 -13.62
C PRO A 52 9.85 11.71 -13.20
N GLY A 53 9.61 12.79 -12.45
CA GLY A 53 10.61 13.83 -12.18
C GLY A 53 11.91 13.33 -11.51
N LYS A 54 11.85 12.26 -10.71
CA LYS A 54 13.05 11.59 -10.14
C LYS A 54 13.88 10.83 -11.19
N ILE A 55 13.28 10.38 -12.28
CA ILE A 55 13.98 9.71 -13.39
C ILE A 55 14.63 10.74 -14.29
N ALA A 56 13.98 11.89 -14.52
CA ALA A 56 14.56 13.00 -15.28
C ALA A 56 15.89 13.47 -14.67
N SER A 57 15.95 13.65 -13.33
CA SER A 57 17.19 14.05 -12.64
C SER A 57 18.31 12.99 -12.72
N LEU A 58 17.98 11.70 -12.80
CA LEU A 58 18.97 10.63 -13.01
C LEU A 58 19.48 10.58 -14.46
N LEU A 59 18.72 11.13 -15.40
CA LEU A 59 19.08 11.21 -16.81
C LEU A 59 19.86 12.47 -17.16
N GLU A 60 19.74 13.53 -16.37
CA GLU A 60 20.38 14.84 -16.59
C GLU A 60 21.84 14.79 -17.06
N PRO A 61 22.77 14.06 -16.39
CA PRO A 61 24.16 14.00 -16.84
C PRO A 61 24.34 13.34 -18.21
N ARG A 62 23.56 12.28 -18.47
CA ARG A 62 23.62 11.52 -19.74
C ARG A 62 22.97 12.28 -20.89
N LEU A 63 21.89 13.00 -20.61
CA LEU A 63 21.21 13.85 -21.58
C LEU A 63 22.05 15.07 -21.92
N GLY A 64 22.71 15.70 -20.94
CA GLY A 64 23.71 16.74 -21.19
C GLY A 64 24.82 16.25 -22.12
N ALA A 65 25.43 15.11 -21.80
CA ALA A 65 26.46 14.50 -22.66
C ALA A 65 25.96 14.14 -24.07
N ARG A 66 24.67 13.83 -24.24
CA ARG A 66 24.09 13.42 -25.52
C ARG A 66 23.60 14.58 -26.39
N PHE A 67 23.08 15.66 -25.78
CA PHE A 67 22.39 16.74 -26.47
C PHE A 67 23.12 18.09 -26.51
N GLY A 68 24.24 18.28 -25.80
CA GLY A 68 25.15 19.41 -26.06
C GLY A 68 25.97 19.95 -24.87
N PRO A 69 26.97 20.82 -25.13
CA PRO A 69 27.74 21.52 -24.09
C PRO A 69 26.88 22.51 -23.29
N ARG A 70 27.37 23.00 -22.14
CA ARG A 70 26.69 24.02 -21.30
C ARG A 70 26.17 25.17 -22.19
N GLY A 71 24.88 25.49 -22.12
CA GLY A 71 24.23 26.53 -22.93
C GLY A 71 23.28 26.09 -24.06
N SER A 72 23.28 24.82 -24.51
CA SER A 72 22.32 24.37 -25.54
C SER A 72 20.93 24.04 -24.96
N VAL A 73 19.87 24.58 -25.56
CA VAL A 73 18.48 24.35 -25.15
C VAL A 73 17.85 23.20 -25.96
N LEU A 74 17.44 22.12 -25.28
CA LEU A 74 16.52 21.11 -25.82
C LEU A 74 15.13 21.41 -25.26
N ARG A 75 14.15 21.70 -26.12
CA ARG A 75 12.77 21.96 -25.72
C ARG A 75 11.85 20.91 -26.33
N THR A 76 11.00 20.30 -25.50
CA THR A 76 9.98 19.35 -25.94
C THR A 76 8.60 19.87 -25.59
N GLU A 77 7.68 19.83 -26.55
CA GLU A 77 6.27 20.17 -26.34
C GLU A 77 5.43 19.01 -26.81
N PHE A 78 4.43 18.59 -26.04
CA PHE A 78 3.60 17.47 -26.42
C PHE A 78 2.14 17.68 -26.07
N THR A 79 1.29 17.16 -26.94
CA THR A 79 -0.15 17.05 -26.74
C THR A 79 -0.47 15.60 -26.44
N TYR A 80 -1.26 15.34 -25.40
CA TYR A 80 -1.64 14.00 -24.96
C TYR A 80 -3.11 13.92 -24.57
N PHE A 81 -3.66 12.71 -24.51
CA PHE A 81 -5.00 12.47 -23.96
C PHE A 81 -4.99 11.41 -22.86
N ARG A 82 -5.89 11.52 -21.88
CA ARG A 82 -6.05 10.51 -20.81
C ARG A 82 -7.29 9.67 -21.05
N ASP A 83 -6.99 8.46 -21.46
CA ASP A 83 -7.92 7.35 -21.53
C ASP A 83 -8.79 7.23 -20.25
N GLY A 84 -10.11 7.28 -20.42
CA GLY A 84 -11.12 7.16 -19.36
C GLY A 84 -11.39 8.41 -18.49
N ARG A 85 -10.65 9.52 -18.66
CA ARG A 85 -10.89 10.77 -17.89
C ARG A 85 -11.25 11.98 -18.76
N ASP A 86 -10.69 12.06 -19.96
CA ASP A 86 -10.90 13.20 -20.84
C ASP A 86 -11.90 12.83 -21.96
N GLN A 87 -13.15 12.49 -21.60
CA GLN A 87 -14.20 12.11 -22.55
C GLN A 87 -14.79 13.36 -23.24
N GLY A 88 -14.32 13.68 -24.44
CA GLY A 88 -14.87 14.74 -25.30
C GLY A 88 -13.93 15.10 -26.46
N PRO A 89 -14.43 15.75 -27.53
CA PRO A 89 -13.63 16.13 -28.71
C PRO A 89 -12.47 17.09 -28.38
N HIS A 90 -12.52 17.77 -27.23
CA HIS A 90 -11.50 18.69 -26.72
C HIS A 90 -10.70 18.14 -25.53
N GLY A 91 -10.77 16.82 -25.25
CA GLY A 91 -10.11 16.18 -24.11
C GLY A 91 -8.58 16.08 -24.16
N SER A 92 -7.90 16.85 -25.02
CA SER A 92 -6.45 16.84 -25.11
C SER A 92 -5.83 17.83 -24.13
N ARG A 93 -4.61 17.53 -23.67
CA ARG A 93 -3.82 18.38 -22.78
C ARG A 93 -2.47 18.65 -23.40
N ARG A 94 -1.91 19.83 -23.13
CA ARG A 94 -0.56 20.21 -23.55
C ARG A 94 0.39 20.20 -22.35
N GLY A 95 1.64 19.82 -22.61
CA GLY A 95 2.73 19.88 -21.66
C GLY A 95 4.05 20.07 -22.38
N GLY A 96 5.10 20.33 -21.62
CA GLY A 96 6.42 20.42 -22.23
C GLY A 96 7.52 20.75 -21.23
N TRP A 97 8.74 20.63 -21.72
CA TRP A 97 9.95 20.74 -20.93
C TRP A 97 11.04 21.46 -21.69
N GLU A 98 11.98 22.02 -20.94
CA GLU A 98 13.20 22.61 -21.44
C GLU A 98 14.39 22.09 -20.63
N LEU A 99 15.40 21.58 -21.33
CA LEU A 99 16.69 21.22 -20.76
C LEU A 99 17.63 22.41 -20.94
N VAL A 100 17.96 23.08 -19.84
CA VAL A 100 18.89 24.23 -19.80
C VAL A 100 20.02 23.88 -18.85
N ASP A 101 21.26 23.96 -19.33
CA ASP A 101 22.48 23.65 -18.56
C ASP A 101 22.46 22.29 -17.86
N GLY A 102 21.92 21.29 -18.57
CA GLY A 102 21.80 19.92 -18.07
C GLY A 102 20.73 19.73 -16.99
N ARG A 103 19.84 20.70 -16.75
CA ARG A 103 18.70 20.58 -15.82
C ARG A 103 17.36 20.68 -16.54
N TRP A 104 16.44 19.76 -16.25
CA TRP A 104 15.08 19.78 -16.81
C TRP A 104 14.19 20.79 -16.07
N ARG A 105 13.54 21.67 -16.81
CA ARG A 105 12.56 22.65 -16.31
C ARG A 105 11.23 22.46 -17.02
N LEU A 106 10.14 22.53 -16.26
CA LEU A 106 8.79 22.48 -16.83
C LEU A 106 8.53 23.77 -17.62
N LEU A 107 8.03 23.66 -18.85
CA LEU A 107 7.51 24.82 -19.58
C LEU A 107 6.24 25.30 -18.86
N ARG A 108 6.26 26.54 -18.35
CA ARG A 108 5.05 27.14 -17.75
C ARG A 108 3.99 27.31 -18.85
N PRO A 109 2.70 26.98 -18.59
CA PRO A 109 1.65 27.29 -19.54
C PRO A 109 1.61 28.81 -19.78
N ALA A 110 1.31 29.21 -21.02
CA ALA A 110 1.14 30.62 -21.39
C ALA A 110 0.09 31.31 -20.50
N ARG A 111 0.24 32.63 -20.31
CA ARG A 111 -0.60 33.45 -19.41
C ARG A 111 -2.10 33.33 -19.74
N PRO A 112 -3.02 33.55 -18.77
CA PRO A 112 -4.46 33.50 -19.00
C PRO A 112 -4.87 34.57 -20.01
N GLY A 113 -5.49 34.17 -21.13
CA GLY A 113 -5.94 35.08 -22.20
C GLY A 113 -5.96 34.46 -23.59
N SER A 114 -5.09 33.48 -23.86
CA SER A 114 -5.32 32.50 -24.94
C SER A 114 -6.28 31.44 -24.40
N GLY A 115 -7.32 31.04 -25.13
CA GLY A 115 -8.39 30.11 -24.69
C GLY A 115 -7.97 28.68 -24.28
N ASP A 116 -6.75 28.46 -23.79
CA ASP A 116 -6.25 27.20 -23.26
C ASP A 116 -6.61 27.06 -21.77
N ALA A 117 -7.29 25.96 -21.41
CA ALA A 117 -7.71 25.64 -20.04
C ALA A 117 -6.51 25.61 -19.06
N PRO A 118 -6.69 26.00 -17.78
CA PRO A 118 -5.61 26.07 -16.80
C PRO A 118 -4.99 24.68 -16.60
N GLY A 119 -3.72 24.54 -16.99
CA GLY A 119 -2.94 23.32 -16.81
C GLY A 119 -2.85 22.95 -15.33
N GLU A 120 -3.51 21.86 -14.94
CA GLU A 120 -3.17 21.16 -13.70
C GLU A 120 -1.65 20.99 -13.65
N ARG A 121 -1.02 21.32 -12.51
CA ARG A 121 0.43 21.14 -12.32
C ARG A 121 0.82 19.72 -12.72
N LEU A 122 1.42 19.55 -13.91
CA LEU A 122 2.05 18.31 -14.40
C LEU A 122 2.98 17.70 -13.33
N ASP A 123 3.49 18.59 -12.48
CA ASP A 123 4.27 18.37 -11.27
C ASP A 123 3.63 17.39 -10.26
N SER A 124 2.32 17.39 -10.04
CA SER A 124 1.70 16.42 -9.11
C SER A 124 1.64 15.00 -9.69
N TRP A 125 1.58 14.88 -11.02
CA TRP A 125 1.56 13.60 -11.74
C TRP A 125 2.95 12.95 -11.73
N LEU A 126 4.00 13.71 -12.06
CA LEU A 126 5.39 13.24 -12.09
C LEU A 126 6.02 13.02 -10.72
N ARG A 127 5.50 13.69 -9.68
CA ARG A 127 5.94 13.50 -8.28
C ARG A 127 5.17 12.39 -7.56
N SER A 128 4.01 11.95 -8.06
CA SER A 128 3.26 10.90 -7.39
C SER A 128 3.98 9.56 -7.55
N SER A 129 4.50 9.02 -6.44
CA SER A 129 5.03 7.65 -6.33
C SER A 129 3.92 6.58 -6.45
N ALA A 130 2.72 6.96 -6.87
CA ALA A 130 1.57 6.10 -7.09
C ALA A 130 1.58 5.63 -8.56
N PRO A 131 1.79 4.34 -8.83
CA PRO A 131 1.87 3.81 -10.20
C PRO A 131 0.58 3.90 -11.04
N GLN A 132 -0.47 4.54 -10.52
CA GLN A 132 -1.76 4.64 -11.18
C GLN A 132 -1.76 5.81 -12.16
N GLY A 133 -1.23 5.57 -13.36
CA GLY A 133 -1.42 6.48 -14.49
C GLY A 133 -0.25 6.52 -15.45
N ASN A 134 -0.19 5.50 -16.31
CA ASN A 134 0.55 5.41 -17.58
C ASN A 134 2.03 5.02 -17.47
N LEU A 135 2.35 3.86 -18.04
CA LEU A 135 3.69 3.26 -18.03
C LEU A 135 4.46 3.68 -19.30
N VAL A 136 5.69 4.20 -19.14
CA VAL A 136 6.63 4.43 -20.25
C VAL A 136 7.76 3.41 -20.16
N LEU A 137 8.01 2.71 -21.27
CA LEU A 137 9.11 1.76 -21.44
C LEU A 137 9.95 2.18 -22.65
N ALA A 138 11.28 2.04 -22.57
CA ALA A 138 12.16 2.40 -23.66
C ALA A 138 13.38 1.48 -23.74
N TYR A 139 13.61 0.93 -24.94
CA TYR A 139 14.63 -0.09 -25.18
C TYR A 139 15.58 0.27 -26.30
N GLY A 140 16.89 0.15 -26.05
CA GLY A 140 17.96 0.31 -27.03
C GLY A 140 18.39 -1.01 -27.68
N HIS A 141 18.95 -0.95 -28.88
CA HIS A 141 19.37 -2.14 -29.64
C HIS A 141 20.52 -2.96 -29.02
N ALA A 142 21.31 -2.35 -28.13
CA ALA A 142 22.43 -2.99 -27.44
C ALA A 142 22.05 -3.61 -26.07
N ALA A 143 20.77 -3.64 -25.72
CA ALA A 143 20.32 -4.07 -24.41
C ALA A 143 20.63 -5.56 -24.14
N GLY A 144 21.52 -5.83 -23.18
CA GLY A 144 21.77 -7.17 -22.63
C GLY A 144 21.01 -7.41 -21.32
N HIS A 145 20.83 -8.67 -20.91
CA HIS A 145 20.26 -9.01 -19.60
C HIS A 145 21.34 -9.19 -18.52
N ARG A 146 20.97 -9.02 -17.24
CA ARG A 146 21.87 -9.30 -16.09
C ARG A 146 22.07 -10.81 -15.85
N ALA A 147 23.20 -11.16 -15.23
CA ALA A 147 23.47 -12.53 -14.75
C ALA A 147 22.69 -12.90 -13.47
N THR A 148 22.23 -11.90 -12.70
CA THR A 148 21.49 -12.10 -11.46
C THR A 148 20.08 -11.51 -11.53
N ALA A 149 19.16 -12.10 -10.76
CA ALA A 149 17.81 -11.59 -10.59
C ALA A 149 17.87 -10.31 -9.74
N ASP A 150 18.06 -9.16 -10.37
CA ASP A 150 18.06 -7.93 -9.59
C ASP A 150 16.62 -7.48 -9.28
N PHE A 151 15.99 -8.23 -8.38
CA PHE A 151 14.85 -7.81 -7.59
C PHE A 151 15.30 -7.05 -6.34
N ASP A 152 16.57 -6.63 -6.27
CA ASP A 152 17.02 -5.72 -5.25
C ASP A 152 16.43 -4.34 -5.56
N PHE A 153 15.29 -4.07 -4.92
CA PHE A 153 14.68 -2.75 -4.93
C PHE A 153 15.47 -1.76 -4.05
N SER A 154 16.76 -2.01 -3.76
CA SER A 154 17.67 -1.08 -3.06
C SER A 154 17.92 0.19 -3.85
N ASP A 155 17.99 0.03 -5.17
CA ASP A 155 18.25 1.09 -6.13
C ASP A 155 17.03 2.03 -6.23
N THR A 156 17.17 3.26 -5.76
CA THR A 156 16.15 4.32 -5.91
C THR A 156 15.92 4.69 -7.38
N GLY A 157 16.85 4.33 -8.27
CA GLY A 157 16.72 4.33 -9.72
C GLY A 157 16.00 3.12 -10.30
N TYR A 158 15.36 2.25 -9.51
CA TYR A 158 14.54 1.15 -10.04
C TYR A 158 13.51 1.59 -11.10
N PRO A 159 12.82 2.75 -10.97
CA PRO A 159 11.97 3.27 -12.04
C PRO A 159 12.74 3.64 -13.32
N TYR A 160 13.99 4.11 -13.21
CA TYR A 160 14.87 4.45 -14.33
C TYR A 160 15.17 3.25 -15.24
N ARG A 161 15.15 2.03 -14.69
CA ARG A 161 15.41 0.80 -15.47
C ARG A 161 14.44 0.60 -16.64
N ARG A 162 13.24 1.17 -16.57
CA ARG A 162 12.22 1.12 -17.64
C ARG A 162 12.68 1.74 -18.95
N ILE A 163 13.59 2.71 -18.88
CA ILE A 163 14.05 3.47 -20.05
C ILE A 163 15.58 3.49 -20.20
N GLY A 164 16.30 2.99 -19.18
CA GLY A 164 17.75 3.10 -19.10
C GLY A 164 18.51 2.44 -20.25
N SER A 165 17.99 1.35 -20.84
CA SER A 165 18.67 0.67 -21.94
C SER A 165 18.64 1.43 -23.27
N LEU A 166 17.70 2.37 -23.45
CA LEU A 166 17.68 3.27 -24.61
C LEU A 166 18.75 4.37 -24.48
N VAL A 167 19.00 4.83 -23.25
CA VAL A 167 19.88 5.98 -22.97
C VAL A 167 21.34 5.53 -22.72
N ASP A 168 21.52 4.33 -22.19
CA ASP A 168 22.82 3.76 -21.84
C ASP A 168 22.93 2.31 -22.38
N PRO A 169 23.86 2.03 -23.32
CA PRO A 169 24.11 0.67 -23.81
C PRO A 169 24.55 -0.32 -22.72
N ARG A 170 25.04 0.16 -21.57
CA ARG A 170 25.34 -0.66 -20.39
C ARG A 170 24.09 -0.96 -19.57
N GLY A 171 22.96 -0.33 -19.86
CA GLY A 171 21.66 -0.60 -19.25
C GLY A 171 21.28 -2.07 -19.43
N ARG A 172 21.17 -2.79 -18.31
CA ARG A 172 20.84 -4.21 -18.32
C ARG A 172 19.37 -4.44 -17.99
N LEU A 173 18.73 -5.33 -18.75
CA LEU A 173 17.36 -5.76 -18.58
C LEU A 173 17.22 -6.85 -17.52
N THR A 174 15.97 -7.11 -17.11
CA THR A 174 15.59 -8.18 -16.20
C THR A 174 16.12 -9.52 -16.66
N HIS A 175 16.62 -10.33 -15.73
CA HIS A 175 16.95 -11.72 -16.02
C HIS A 175 15.66 -12.51 -16.30
N PRO A 176 15.43 -12.98 -17.54
CA PRO A 176 14.14 -13.47 -17.99
C PRO A 176 13.71 -14.76 -17.25
N VAL A 177 14.61 -15.75 -17.18
CA VAL A 177 14.39 -17.02 -16.45
C VAL A 177 13.93 -16.79 -15.01
N ARG A 178 14.61 -15.90 -14.28
CA ARG A 178 14.33 -15.63 -12.87
C ARG A 178 12.98 -14.95 -12.66
N PHE A 179 12.57 -14.09 -13.58
CA PHE A 179 11.22 -13.52 -13.55
C PHE A 179 10.15 -14.59 -13.79
N LEU A 180 10.36 -15.45 -14.79
CA LEU A 180 9.44 -16.55 -15.11
C LEU A 180 9.32 -17.54 -13.94
N GLU A 181 10.44 -17.97 -13.35
CA GLU A 181 10.47 -18.81 -12.14
C GLU A 181 9.63 -18.20 -11.01
N ARG A 182 9.74 -16.88 -10.80
CA ARG A 182 9.02 -16.16 -9.74
C ARG A 182 7.53 -16.04 -10.02
N VAL A 183 7.13 -15.72 -11.25
CA VAL A 183 5.70 -15.65 -11.62
C VAL A 183 5.07 -17.04 -11.52
N ASN A 184 5.75 -18.07 -12.00
CA ASN A 184 5.34 -19.47 -11.91
C ASN A 184 5.15 -19.92 -10.46
N LEU A 185 6.12 -19.61 -9.58
CA LEU A 185 6.04 -19.89 -8.15
C LEU A 185 4.76 -19.29 -7.53
N LYS A 186 4.46 -18.03 -7.83
CA LYS A 186 3.28 -17.33 -7.28
C LYS A 186 1.96 -17.81 -7.90
N ALA A 187 1.96 -18.18 -9.17
CA ALA A 187 0.79 -18.70 -9.87
C ALA A 187 0.35 -20.05 -9.29
N HIS A 188 1.29 -20.98 -9.11
CA HIS A 188 0.98 -22.36 -8.71
C HIS A 188 1.13 -22.65 -7.21
N ARG A 189 2.13 -22.10 -6.50
CA ARG A 189 2.28 -22.35 -5.06
C ARG A 189 1.47 -21.41 -4.19
N CYS A 190 1.32 -20.15 -4.60
CA CYS A 190 0.55 -19.16 -3.83
C CYS A 190 -0.92 -19.03 -4.30
N GLY A 191 -1.34 -19.78 -5.34
CA GLY A 191 -2.72 -19.80 -5.82
C GLY A 191 -3.25 -18.49 -6.39
N THR A 192 -2.38 -17.53 -6.76
CA THR A 192 -2.83 -16.17 -7.10
C THR A 192 -3.43 -16.10 -8.50
N ALA A 193 -4.75 -15.88 -8.61
CA ALA A 193 -5.47 -15.76 -9.89
C ALA A 193 -4.81 -14.74 -10.84
N ARG A 194 -4.41 -13.58 -10.31
CA ARG A 194 -3.65 -12.56 -11.05
C ARG A 194 -2.37 -13.09 -11.69
N GLN A 195 -1.54 -13.84 -10.95
CA GLN A 195 -0.27 -14.32 -11.52
C GLN A 195 -0.47 -15.49 -12.49
N LYS A 196 -1.54 -16.28 -12.33
CA LYS A 196 -1.95 -17.28 -13.34
C LYS A 196 -2.27 -16.60 -14.67
N GLN A 197 -3.04 -15.51 -14.64
CA GLN A 197 -3.37 -14.74 -15.84
C GLN A 197 -2.13 -14.09 -16.48
N VAL A 198 -1.25 -13.50 -15.67
CA VAL A 198 0.04 -12.94 -16.13
C VAL A 198 0.89 -14.00 -16.83
N LEU A 199 1.01 -15.19 -16.24
CA LEU A 199 1.79 -16.29 -16.81
C LEU A 199 1.21 -16.79 -18.13
N ALA A 200 -0.11 -16.98 -18.20
CA ALA A 200 -0.80 -17.46 -19.39
C ALA A 200 -0.62 -16.50 -20.59
N ARG A 201 -0.87 -15.21 -20.40
CA ARG A 201 -0.72 -14.20 -21.47
C ARG A 201 0.73 -14.06 -21.92
N LEU A 202 1.68 -14.11 -20.98
CA LEU A 202 3.10 -14.07 -21.32
C LEU A 202 3.52 -15.32 -22.10
N GLY A 203 3.02 -16.51 -21.74
CA GLY A 203 3.26 -17.75 -22.47
C GLY A 203 2.77 -17.70 -23.93
N GLN A 204 1.57 -17.16 -24.15
CA GLN A 204 1.02 -16.94 -25.50
C GLN A 204 1.87 -15.98 -26.33
N ALA A 205 2.30 -14.86 -25.74
CA ALA A 205 3.15 -13.89 -26.41
C ALA A 205 4.53 -14.49 -26.77
N ILE A 206 5.14 -15.27 -25.87
CA ILE A 206 6.40 -15.97 -26.15
C ILE A 206 6.25 -16.94 -27.33
N ALA A 207 5.17 -17.72 -27.35
CA ALA A 207 4.91 -18.65 -28.45
C ALA A 207 4.72 -17.94 -29.79
N SER A 208 4.06 -16.77 -29.80
CA SER A 208 3.93 -15.94 -31.00
C SER A 208 5.29 -15.51 -31.57
N VAL A 209 6.26 -15.17 -30.72
CA VAL A 209 7.63 -14.84 -31.17
C VAL A 209 8.32 -16.06 -31.77
N LEU A 210 8.30 -17.20 -31.07
CA LEU A 210 9.04 -18.40 -31.46
C LEU A 210 8.47 -19.06 -32.73
N ASN A 211 7.16 -18.97 -32.94
CA ASN A 211 6.48 -19.63 -34.06
C ASN A 211 6.35 -18.74 -35.32
N SER A 212 6.87 -17.52 -35.31
CA SER A 212 6.74 -16.57 -36.43
C SER A 212 7.80 -16.80 -37.51
N GLY A 213 7.42 -16.93 -38.79
CA GLY A 213 8.36 -16.97 -39.93
C GLY A 213 7.88 -17.82 -41.12
N ASP A 214 8.57 -17.66 -42.26
CA ASP A 214 8.25 -18.28 -43.56
C ASP A 214 8.18 -19.81 -43.47
N ARG A 215 7.03 -20.40 -43.80
CA ARG A 215 6.80 -21.86 -43.78
C ARG A 215 7.37 -22.53 -45.05
N GLY A 216 8.57 -22.16 -45.46
CA GLY A 216 9.19 -22.64 -46.69
C GLY A 216 10.68 -22.92 -46.52
N ARG A 217 11.06 -24.17 -46.76
CA ARG A 217 12.42 -24.74 -46.81
C ARG A 217 13.07 -25.04 -45.44
N HIS A 218 13.14 -26.35 -45.18
CA HIS A 218 13.60 -27.03 -43.96
C HIS A 218 12.63 -26.94 -42.79
N GLY A 219 11.67 -27.87 -42.80
CA GLY A 219 11.02 -28.34 -41.59
C GLY A 219 12.07 -28.83 -40.60
N ARG A 220 12.56 -27.91 -39.77
CA ARG A 220 13.05 -28.29 -38.45
C ARG A 220 11.85 -28.13 -37.55
N ASP A 221 11.38 -29.26 -37.03
CA ASP A 221 10.73 -29.27 -35.73
C ASP A 221 11.57 -28.38 -34.81
N THR A 222 10.96 -27.33 -34.28
CA THR A 222 11.53 -26.50 -33.21
C THR A 222 12.29 -27.43 -32.26
N PRO A 223 13.62 -27.30 -32.09
CA PRO A 223 14.41 -28.34 -31.43
C PRO A 223 13.85 -28.60 -30.03
N GLY A 224 13.13 -29.73 -29.89
CA GLY A 224 12.48 -30.14 -28.65
C GLY A 224 11.49 -29.13 -28.05
N GLY A 225 10.37 -28.85 -28.72
CA GLY A 225 9.08 -28.56 -28.08
C GLY A 225 9.08 -27.57 -26.91
N LEU A 226 9.03 -26.28 -27.23
CA LEU A 226 8.52 -25.23 -26.34
C LEU A 226 7.07 -24.91 -26.72
N SER A 227 6.17 -25.90 -26.54
CA SER A 227 4.73 -25.59 -26.60
C SER A 227 4.41 -24.52 -25.54
N PRO A 228 3.59 -23.49 -25.86
CA PRO A 228 3.09 -22.53 -24.89
C PRO A 228 2.50 -23.18 -23.63
N ASP A 229 1.96 -24.40 -23.75
CA ASP A 229 1.35 -25.16 -22.66
C ASP A 229 2.38 -25.66 -21.64
N ARG A 230 3.66 -25.79 -22.03
CA ARG A 230 4.68 -26.22 -21.07
C ARG A 230 4.97 -25.11 -20.07
N TRP A 231 5.09 -23.84 -20.49
CA TRP A 231 5.53 -22.73 -19.63
C TRP A 231 4.53 -22.32 -18.53
N THR A 232 3.31 -22.82 -18.62
CA THR A 232 2.22 -22.66 -17.64
C THR A 232 2.09 -23.88 -16.71
N GLN A 233 2.95 -24.90 -16.85
CA GLN A 233 2.97 -26.08 -15.98
C GLN A 233 3.78 -25.85 -14.71
N ARG A 234 3.42 -26.60 -13.66
CA ARG A 234 4.06 -26.50 -12.34
C ARG A 234 5.55 -26.89 -12.33
N ALA A 235 6.01 -27.74 -13.25
CA ALA A 235 7.33 -28.40 -13.21
C ALA A 235 8.31 -27.95 -14.31
N VAL A 236 8.22 -26.71 -14.79
CA VAL A 236 9.07 -26.21 -15.89
C VAL A 236 10.46 -25.84 -15.41
N CYS A 237 11.48 -26.34 -16.12
CA CYS A 237 12.86 -25.85 -15.98
C CYS A 237 13.14 -24.72 -16.99
N PHE A 238 12.82 -23.47 -16.61
CA PHE A 238 13.01 -22.30 -17.47
C PHE A 238 14.48 -22.11 -17.89
N SER A 239 15.43 -22.48 -17.02
CA SER A 239 16.88 -22.41 -17.33
C SER A 239 17.31 -23.34 -18.45
N LYS A 240 16.71 -24.54 -18.56
CA LYS A 240 16.99 -25.48 -19.65
C LYS A 240 16.38 -24.98 -20.96
N ALA A 241 15.11 -24.59 -20.92
CA ALA A 241 14.39 -24.02 -22.06
C ALA A 241 15.11 -22.79 -22.64
N TRP A 242 15.55 -21.86 -21.79
CA TRP A 242 16.21 -20.62 -22.23
C TRP A 242 17.56 -20.84 -22.92
N ARG A 243 18.30 -21.88 -22.53
CA ARG A 243 19.59 -22.23 -23.16
C ARG A 243 19.43 -22.79 -24.58
N GLN A 244 18.30 -23.43 -24.86
CA GLN A 244 18.00 -24.03 -26.17
C GLN A 244 17.62 -22.99 -27.24
N LEU A 245 17.26 -21.78 -26.82
CA LEU A 245 16.90 -20.69 -27.73
C LEU A 245 18.10 -20.22 -28.57
N GLN A 246 17.82 -19.70 -29.76
CA GLN A 246 18.78 -18.99 -30.59
C GLN A 246 19.13 -17.62 -29.97
N VAL A 247 20.24 -17.03 -30.41
CA VAL A 247 20.72 -15.75 -29.86
C VAL A 247 19.69 -14.63 -30.07
N TRP A 248 19.04 -14.57 -31.23
CA TRP A 248 18.03 -13.55 -31.52
C TRP A 248 16.74 -13.76 -30.71
N GLU A 249 16.30 -15.01 -30.53
CA GLU A 249 15.13 -15.36 -29.71
C GLU A 249 15.34 -14.90 -28.26
N ARG A 250 16.51 -15.19 -27.68
CA ARG A 250 16.85 -14.71 -26.32
C ARG A 250 16.79 -13.19 -26.22
N LYS A 251 17.31 -12.46 -27.21
CA LYS A 251 17.30 -10.99 -27.20
C LYS A 251 15.87 -10.43 -27.32
N ALA A 252 15.09 -10.91 -28.28
CA ALA A 252 13.70 -10.49 -28.48
C ALA A 252 12.82 -10.80 -27.26
N LEU A 253 12.91 -12.02 -26.73
CA LEU A 253 12.14 -12.41 -25.55
C LEU A 253 12.59 -11.68 -24.28
N THR A 254 13.85 -11.27 -24.16
CA THR A 254 14.30 -10.48 -23.01
C THR A 254 13.56 -9.14 -22.95
N VAL A 255 13.40 -8.44 -24.09
CA VAL A 255 12.65 -7.16 -24.14
C VAL A 255 11.18 -7.38 -23.77
N LEU A 256 10.54 -8.40 -24.37
CA LEU A 256 9.14 -8.74 -24.08
C LEU A 256 8.91 -9.07 -22.60
N ILE A 257 9.77 -9.91 -22.02
CA ILE A 257 9.66 -10.35 -20.62
C ILE A 257 9.96 -9.19 -19.65
N ASP A 258 10.93 -8.34 -19.96
CA ASP A 258 11.23 -7.16 -19.16
C ASP A 258 10.06 -6.17 -19.13
N ALA A 259 9.45 -5.92 -20.30
CA ALA A 259 8.23 -5.10 -20.39
C ALA A 259 7.08 -5.68 -19.55
N ALA A 260 6.87 -6.99 -19.64
CA ALA A 260 5.85 -7.70 -18.85
C ALA A 260 6.11 -7.58 -17.34
N ARG A 261 7.37 -7.70 -16.89
CA ARG A 261 7.72 -7.46 -15.50
C ARG A 261 7.37 -6.03 -15.09
N HIS A 262 7.79 -5.04 -15.86
CA HIS A 262 7.55 -3.64 -15.51
C HIS A 262 6.06 -3.29 -15.44
N ALA A 263 5.23 -3.83 -16.33
CA ALA A 263 3.77 -3.69 -16.26
C ALA A 263 3.18 -4.40 -15.03
N ASN A 264 3.60 -5.64 -14.74
CA ASN A 264 3.13 -6.38 -13.56
C ASN A 264 3.48 -5.66 -12.23
N ASP A 265 4.63 -4.99 -12.17
CA ASP A 265 5.05 -4.20 -11.01
C ASP A 265 4.34 -2.85 -10.92
N ALA A 266 4.08 -2.21 -12.07
CA ALA A 266 3.42 -0.91 -12.14
C ALA A 266 1.95 -0.98 -11.74
N PHE A 267 1.27 -2.12 -11.85
CA PHE A 267 -0.16 -2.19 -11.54
C PHE A 267 -0.47 -3.26 -10.50
N PRO A 268 0.03 -3.13 -9.25
CA PRO A 268 -0.03 -4.20 -8.25
C PRO A 268 -1.44 -4.51 -7.75
N GLN A 269 -2.37 -3.56 -7.86
CA GLN A 269 -3.78 -3.70 -7.47
C GLN A 269 -4.70 -4.01 -8.67
N CYS A 270 -4.16 -4.04 -9.89
CA CYS A 270 -4.95 -4.33 -11.08
C CYS A 270 -4.96 -5.85 -11.34
N PRO A 271 -6.15 -6.46 -11.52
CA PRO A 271 -6.26 -7.86 -11.95
C PRO A 271 -5.56 -8.12 -13.29
N CYS A 272 -5.71 -7.20 -14.24
CA CYS A 272 -5.17 -7.30 -15.60
C CYS A 272 -4.12 -6.20 -15.87
N PRO A 273 -2.87 -6.35 -15.41
CA PRO A 273 -1.86 -5.28 -15.49
C PRO A 273 -1.45 -4.93 -16.93
N PHE A 274 -1.58 -5.84 -17.90
CA PHE A 274 -1.18 -5.60 -19.29
C PHE A 274 -2.21 -4.83 -20.12
N ASP A 275 -3.45 -4.72 -19.63
CA ASP A 275 -4.51 -3.95 -20.29
C ASP A 275 -4.51 -2.48 -19.88
N GLN A 276 -3.52 -2.06 -19.11
CA GLN A 276 -3.37 -0.66 -18.71
C GLN A 276 -2.72 0.14 -19.85
N PRO A 277 -3.08 1.42 -20.05
CA PRO A 277 -2.48 2.22 -21.10
C PRO A 277 -0.99 2.51 -20.83
N GLY A 278 -0.19 2.54 -21.88
CA GLY A 278 1.25 2.78 -21.81
C GLY A 278 1.86 3.21 -23.13
N ILE A 279 3.15 3.57 -23.09
CA ILE A 279 3.96 3.95 -24.24
C ILE A 279 5.23 3.09 -24.22
N MET A 280 5.58 2.48 -25.35
CA MET A 280 6.81 1.71 -25.53
C MET A 280 7.63 2.28 -26.68
N LEU A 281 8.90 2.58 -26.41
CA LEU A 281 9.87 3.10 -27.37
C LEU A 281 10.91 2.02 -27.70
N LEU A 282 11.13 1.75 -28.98
CA LEU A 282 12.04 0.68 -29.43
C LEU A 282 13.05 1.23 -30.44
N ASP A 283 14.32 1.35 -30.07
CA ASP A 283 15.37 1.69 -31.01
C ASP A 283 15.92 0.43 -31.70
N ARG A 284 15.75 0.37 -33.02
CA ARG A 284 16.32 -0.65 -33.93
C ARG A 284 16.10 -2.10 -33.48
N PRO A 285 14.86 -2.57 -33.28
CA PRO A 285 14.60 -3.98 -32.99
C PRO A 285 15.08 -4.92 -34.11
N ASP A 286 15.20 -4.40 -35.34
CA ASP A 286 15.78 -5.08 -36.51
C ASP A 286 17.27 -5.43 -36.36
N ARG A 287 17.99 -4.87 -35.36
CA ARG A 287 19.39 -5.22 -35.06
C ARG A 287 19.53 -6.51 -34.26
N PHE A 288 18.49 -6.93 -33.54
CA PHE A 288 18.53 -8.13 -32.70
C PHE A 288 17.45 -9.16 -33.04
N CYS A 289 16.45 -8.79 -33.84
CA CYS A 289 15.44 -9.67 -34.38
C CYS A 289 15.51 -9.61 -35.92
N PRO A 290 15.72 -10.73 -36.63
CA PRO A 290 15.82 -10.75 -38.08
C PRO A 290 14.57 -10.17 -38.76
N PRO A 291 14.68 -9.48 -39.91
CA PRO A 291 13.55 -8.86 -40.59
C PRO A 291 12.37 -9.81 -40.87
N GLY A 292 12.62 -11.09 -41.19
CA GLY A 292 11.58 -12.11 -41.42
C GLY A 292 10.94 -12.68 -40.14
N ARG A 293 11.37 -12.23 -38.96
CA ARG A 293 10.85 -12.65 -37.64
C ARG A 293 10.29 -11.47 -36.82
N LEU A 294 10.42 -10.23 -37.33
CA LEU A 294 9.93 -9.02 -36.66
C LEU A 294 8.40 -9.01 -36.51
N GLU A 295 7.68 -9.57 -37.48
CA GLU A 295 6.23 -9.69 -37.43
C GLU A 295 5.75 -10.41 -36.16
N GLY A 296 6.37 -11.53 -35.79
CA GLY A 296 6.01 -12.25 -34.56
C GLY A 296 6.27 -11.46 -33.29
N LEU A 297 7.39 -10.71 -33.25
CA LEU A 297 7.68 -9.84 -32.11
C LEU A 297 6.65 -8.73 -31.97
N PHE A 298 6.28 -8.07 -33.08
CA PHE A 298 5.30 -6.98 -33.04
C PHE A 298 3.90 -7.49 -32.72
N THR A 299 3.48 -8.61 -33.29
CA THR A 299 2.20 -9.28 -32.95
C THR A 299 2.16 -9.70 -31.49
N ALA A 300 3.24 -10.27 -30.95
CA ALA A 300 3.33 -10.62 -29.54
C ALA A 300 3.23 -9.40 -28.61
N LEU A 301 3.88 -8.29 -28.95
CA LEU A 301 3.81 -7.04 -28.20
C LEU A 301 2.41 -6.42 -28.24
N ASP A 302 1.77 -6.40 -29.41
CA ASP A 302 0.42 -5.85 -29.59
C ASP A 302 -0.63 -6.64 -28.81
N ALA A 303 -0.57 -7.97 -28.89
CA ALA A 303 -1.48 -8.87 -28.16
C ALA A 303 -1.24 -8.82 -26.64
N LEU A 304 0.01 -8.74 -26.20
CA LEU A 304 0.33 -8.67 -24.79
C LEU A 304 -0.09 -7.32 -24.20
N PHE A 305 0.15 -6.22 -24.91
CA PHE A 305 -0.12 -4.85 -24.47
C PHE A 305 -1.10 -4.12 -25.41
N PRO A 306 -2.39 -4.51 -25.41
CA PRO A 306 -3.35 -4.03 -26.40
C PRO A 306 -3.62 -2.52 -26.31
N ARG A 307 -3.35 -1.89 -25.17
CA ARG A 307 -3.51 -0.45 -24.95
C ARG A 307 -2.19 0.33 -24.97
N PHE A 308 -1.13 -0.22 -25.54
CA PHE A 308 0.13 0.50 -25.65
C PHE A 308 0.21 1.26 -26.98
N GLN A 309 0.84 2.43 -26.92
CA GLN A 309 1.37 3.13 -28.09
C GLN A 309 2.85 2.74 -28.25
N PHE A 310 3.23 2.29 -29.44
CA PHE A 310 4.56 1.85 -29.82
C PHE A 310 5.17 2.87 -30.79
N VAL A 311 6.35 3.38 -30.45
CA VAL A 311 7.14 4.25 -31.33
C VAL A 311 8.52 3.63 -31.53
N LEU A 312 8.88 3.32 -32.77
CA LEU A 312 10.08 2.55 -33.05
C LEU A 312 10.86 3.07 -34.25
N THR A 313 12.18 2.84 -34.25
CA THR A 313 13.07 3.11 -35.38
C THR A 313 13.48 1.79 -36.04
N VAL A 314 13.40 1.69 -37.37
CA VAL A 314 13.81 0.47 -38.12
C VAL A 314 14.53 0.81 -39.42
N GLY A 315 15.39 -0.08 -39.90
CA GLY A 315 15.98 0.01 -41.24
C GLY A 315 14.93 -0.11 -42.36
N SER A 316 15.31 0.29 -43.58
CA SER A 316 14.43 0.30 -44.75
C SER A 316 13.78 -1.06 -45.03
N ALA A 317 14.56 -2.15 -44.98
CA ALA A 317 14.06 -3.51 -45.21
C ALA A 317 13.02 -3.96 -44.19
N ALA A 318 13.21 -3.62 -42.91
CA ALA A 318 12.27 -3.93 -41.85
C ALA A 318 11.01 -3.05 -41.94
N ARG A 319 11.16 -1.79 -42.34
CA ARG A 319 10.04 -0.86 -42.57
C ARG A 319 9.13 -1.33 -43.71
N ALA A 320 9.71 -1.80 -44.81
CA ALA A 320 8.97 -2.32 -45.95
C ALA A 320 8.19 -3.60 -45.63
N ARG A 321 8.61 -4.36 -44.60
CA ARG A 321 7.97 -5.60 -44.14
C ARG A 321 7.11 -5.41 -42.90
N PHE A 322 6.75 -4.17 -42.55
CA PHE A 322 5.93 -3.93 -41.37
C PHE A 322 4.53 -4.52 -41.59
N PRO A 323 3.95 -5.26 -40.62
CA PRO A 323 2.70 -5.97 -40.85
C PRO A 323 1.50 -5.03 -41.06
N GLU A 324 0.81 -5.17 -42.18
CA GLU A 324 -0.33 -4.32 -42.53
C GLU A 324 -1.50 -4.37 -41.52
N PRO A 325 -1.84 -5.53 -40.90
CA PRO A 325 -2.83 -5.56 -39.82
C PRO A 325 -2.47 -4.67 -38.63
N LEU A 326 -1.17 -4.51 -38.33
CA LEU A 326 -0.71 -3.64 -37.26
C LEU A 326 -0.66 -2.17 -37.68
N ALA A 327 -0.38 -1.89 -38.95
CA ALA A 327 -0.37 -0.53 -39.52
C ALA A 327 -1.79 0.07 -39.60
N SER A 328 -2.78 -0.77 -39.91
CA SER A 328 -4.19 -0.40 -40.02
C SER A 328 -4.93 -0.39 -38.66
N ARG A 329 -4.34 -0.96 -37.61
CA ARG A 329 -4.91 -0.97 -36.24
C ARG A 329 -5.18 0.44 -35.71
N ARG A 330 -6.21 0.57 -34.87
CA ARG A 330 -6.54 1.79 -34.12
C ARG A 330 -6.68 1.47 -32.63
N LEU A 331 -6.27 2.40 -31.77
CA LEU A 331 -6.51 2.31 -30.33
C LEU A 331 -7.97 2.68 -30.04
N GLY A 332 -8.79 1.71 -29.64
CA GLY A 332 -10.18 1.94 -29.26
C GLY A 332 -10.34 2.63 -27.89
N PRO A 333 -11.54 3.16 -27.58
CA PRO A 333 -11.83 3.78 -26.28
C PRO A 333 -11.59 2.81 -25.12
N ALA A 334 -11.28 3.33 -23.92
CA ALA A 334 -11.18 2.49 -22.72
C ALA A 334 -12.50 1.78 -22.44
N PRO A 335 -12.49 0.46 -22.14
CA PRO A 335 -13.62 -0.11 -21.41
C PRO A 335 -13.76 0.67 -20.10
N ALA A 336 -15.01 0.93 -19.69
CA ALA A 336 -15.30 1.59 -18.42
C ALA A 336 -14.53 0.87 -17.31
N THR A 337 -13.50 1.52 -16.77
CA THR A 337 -12.68 0.89 -15.73
C THR A 337 -13.58 0.78 -14.51
N PRO A 338 -13.80 -0.42 -13.93
CA PRO A 338 -14.42 -0.47 -12.62
C PRO A 338 -13.55 0.38 -11.70
N SER A 339 -14.11 1.46 -11.17
CA SER A 339 -13.43 2.35 -10.25
C SER A 339 -13.00 1.51 -9.05
N TYR A 340 -11.75 1.05 -9.03
CA TYR A 340 -11.16 0.51 -7.82
C TYR A 340 -10.73 1.71 -6.98
N SER A 341 -11.68 2.22 -6.22
CA SER A 341 -11.38 3.11 -5.11
C SER A 341 -10.71 2.26 -4.03
N PRO A 342 -9.44 2.52 -3.66
CA PRO A 342 -8.90 1.90 -2.45
C PRO A 342 -9.81 2.29 -1.29
N PRO A 343 -10.17 1.36 -0.37
CA PRO A 343 -11.14 1.61 0.69
C PRO A 343 -10.69 2.66 1.73
N TYR A 344 -9.59 3.39 1.49
CA TYR A 344 -9.08 4.40 2.38
C TYR A 344 -8.56 5.63 1.62
N LYS A 345 -9.18 6.79 1.94
CA LYS A 345 -8.92 8.17 1.48
C LYS A 345 -9.71 8.57 0.23
N ARG A 346 -10.48 9.66 0.23
CA ARG A 346 -10.53 10.86 1.08
C ARG A 346 -11.79 10.88 1.95
N ALA A 347 -11.78 11.68 3.02
CA ALA A 347 -12.99 12.09 3.72
C ALA A 347 -13.87 12.83 2.70
N VAL A 348 -14.73 12.08 2.03
CA VAL A 348 -15.91 12.61 1.37
C VAL A 348 -16.70 13.27 2.49
N ILE A 349 -16.99 14.56 2.35
CA ILE A 349 -17.97 15.24 3.19
C ILE A 349 -19.19 14.32 3.20
N ASP A 350 -19.53 13.78 4.36
CA ASP A 350 -20.63 12.83 4.50
C ASP A 350 -21.87 13.46 3.86
N PRO A 351 -22.41 12.91 2.75
CA PRO A 351 -23.58 13.46 2.08
C PRO A 351 -24.76 13.63 3.05
N ALA A 352 -24.80 12.83 4.12
CA ALA A 352 -25.80 12.92 5.18
C ALA A 352 -25.76 14.26 5.93
N ALA A 353 -24.61 14.95 6.03
CA ALA A 353 -24.50 16.21 6.77
C ALA A 353 -25.35 17.35 6.19
N ARG A 354 -25.66 17.30 4.88
CA ARG A 354 -26.49 18.32 4.20
C ARG A 354 -27.99 18.07 4.33
N SER A 355 -28.41 16.85 4.69
CA SER A 355 -29.82 16.48 4.88
C SER A 355 -30.27 16.50 6.34
N ILE A 356 -29.43 17.00 7.26
CA ILE A 356 -29.76 17.04 8.68
C ILE A 356 -30.77 18.18 8.93
N PRO A 357 -31.92 17.89 9.55
CA PRO A 357 -32.92 18.91 9.88
C PRO A 357 -32.34 19.98 10.81
N ARG A 358 -32.73 21.24 10.58
CA ARG A 358 -32.41 22.36 11.49
C ARG A 358 -32.97 22.11 12.89
N GLY A 359 -32.31 22.66 13.91
CA GLY A 359 -32.78 22.59 15.30
C GLY A 359 -32.67 21.21 15.95
N CYS A 360 -31.97 20.24 15.34
CA CYS A 360 -31.68 18.96 16.00
C CYS A 360 -30.52 19.09 17.00
N ILE A 361 -30.45 18.13 17.93
CA ILE A 361 -29.23 17.88 18.72
C ILE A 361 -28.25 17.11 17.84
N LEU A 362 -27.06 17.68 17.64
CA LEU A 362 -26.03 17.11 16.79
C LEU A 362 -25.00 16.34 17.63
N LEU A 363 -24.87 15.04 17.38
CA LEU A 363 -23.86 14.19 17.99
C LEU A 363 -22.71 13.97 16.99
N VAL A 364 -21.47 14.24 17.42
CA VAL A 364 -20.29 14.15 16.56
C VAL A 364 -19.33 13.09 17.10
N GLN A 365 -19.19 11.98 16.37
CA GLN A 365 -18.09 11.06 16.61
C GLN A 365 -16.84 11.61 15.90
N VAL A 366 -15.96 12.27 16.66
CA VAL A 366 -14.81 12.96 16.10
C VAL A 366 -13.83 11.97 15.48
N ASP A 367 -13.60 10.84 16.14
CA ASP A 367 -12.67 9.80 15.73
C ASP A 367 -13.08 8.40 16.18
N GLY A 368 -12.18 7.43 15.97
CA GLY A 368 -12.45 6.01 16.21
C GLY A 368 -13.35 5.35 15.18
N THR A 369 -13.37 4.03 15.21
CA THR A 369 -14.14 3.19 14.30
C THR A 369 -15.30 2.48 14.98
N LEU A 370 -15.18 2.20 16.28
CA LEU A 370 -16.25 1.61 17.07
C LEU A 370 -17.34 2.65 17.36
N PRO A 371 -18.62 2.24 17.46
CA PRO A 371 -19.69 3.06 18.00
C PRO A 371 -19.35 3.62 19.37
N ASN A 372 -19.78 4.86 19.63
CA ASN A 372 -19.46 5.56 20.86
C ASN A 372 -20.62 5.47 21.86
N VAL A 373 -20.41 4.73 22.96
CA VAL A 373 -21.42 4.49 24.00
C VAL A 373 -21.92 5.78 24.64
N ALA A 374 -21.03 6.74 24.93
CA ALA A 374 -21.42 8.03 25.52
C ALA A 374 -22.36 8.82 24.59
N LEU A 375 -22.11 8.80 23.27
CA LEU A 375 -23.03 9.41 22.30
C LEU A 375 -24.36 8.66 22.22
N MET A 376 -24.37 7.33 22.37
CA MET A 376 -25.61 6.54 22.41
C MET A 376 -26.46 6.88 23.64
N GLN A 377 -25.83 7.13 24.78
CA GLN A 377 -26.50 7.54 26.02
C GLN A 377 -27.06 8.96 25.90
N LEU A 378 -26.30 9.91 25.34
CA LEU A 378 -26.80 11.25 25.01
C LEU A 378 -27.98 11.19 24.04
N SER A 379 -27.91 10.34 23.00
CA SER A 379 -29.03 10.15 22.07
C SER A 379 -30.29 9.67 22.78
N ARG A 380 -30.16 8.68 23.67
CA ARG A 380 -31.28 8.18 24.47
C ARG A 380 -31.92 9.31 25.28
N HIS A 381 -31.10 10.07 26.01
CA HIS A 381 -31.53 11.18 26.85
C HIS A 381 -32.31 12.24 26.06
N PHE A 382 -31.72 12.76 24.98
CA PHE A 382 -32.36 13.82 24.20
C PHE A 382 -33.63 13.34 23.48
N LYS A 383 -33.65 12.10 22.99
CA LYS A 383 -34.87 11.52 22.38
C LYS A 383 -35.98 11.34 23.42
N SER A 384 -35.66 10.92 24.65
CA SER A 384 -36.67 10.81 25.71
C SER A 384 -37.27 12.17 26.10
N SER A 385 -36.53 13.25 25.90
CA SER A 385 -37.01 14.63 26.08
C SER A 385 -37.68 15.22 24.83
N GLY A 386 -37.98 14.39 23.81
CA GLY A 386 -38.68 14.82 22.59
C GLY A 386 -37.80 15.50 21.53
N HIS A 387 -36.49 15.60 21.73
CA HIS A 387 -35.60 16.21 20.75
C HIS A 387 -35.28 15.26 19.59
N ARG A 388 -35.13 15.83 18.39
CA ARG A 388 -34.56 15.14 17.23
C ARG A 388 -33.04 15.08 17.36
N VAL A 389 -32.46 13.91 17.13
CA VAL A 389 -31.01 13.67 17.27
C VAL A 389 -30.43 13.19 15.94
N ALA A 390 -29.28 13.73 15.56
CA ALA A 390 -28.52 13.30 14.38
C ALA A 390 -27.08 12.94 14.76
N LEU A 391 -26.53 11.88 14.15
CA LEU A 391 -25.13 11.48 14.29
C LEU A 391 -24.34 11.81 13.03
N VAL A 392 -23.14 12.35 13.21
CA VAL A 392 -22.18 12.65 12.15
C VAL A 392 -20.76 12.28 12.58
N LYS A 393 -19.86 12.07 11.62
CA LYS A 393 -18.46 11.71 11.88
C LYS A 393 -17.49 12.83 11.48
N GLY A 394 -16.39 12.95 12.23
CA GLY A 394 -15.30 13.88 11.91
C GLY A 394 -15.56 15.31 12.37
N SER A 395 -15.50 16.27 11.45
CA SER A 395 -15.71 17.70 11.70
C SER A 395 -16.68 18.28 10.65
N PRO A 396 -17.97 17.93 10.74
CA PRO A 396 -18.97 18.28 9.73
C PRO A 396 -19.33 19.76 9.81
N ASP A 397 -19.92 20.25 8.72
CA ASP A 397 -20.46 21.59 8.59
C ASP A 397 -21.99 21.52 8.49
N VAL A 398 -22.63 21.46 9.66
CA VAL A 398 -24.09 21.41 9.81
C VAL A 398 -24.57 22.78 10.28
N ARG A 399 -25.55 23.36 9.56
CA ARG A 399 -26.12 24.67 9.86
C ARG A 399 -27.17 24.57 10.97
N GLU A 400 -27.12 25.53 11.90
CA GLU A 400 -28.16 25.77 12.92
C GLU A 400 -28.58 24.53 13.75
N PRO A 401 -27.65 23.75 14.34
CA PRO A 401 -28.01 22.77 15.36
C PRO A 401 -28.48 23.49 16.63
N ALA A 402 -29.38 22.86 17.38
CA ALA A 402 -29.83 23.35 18.68
C ALA A 402 -28.70 23.26 19.73
N ALA A 403 -28.01 22.12 19.77
CA ALA A 403 -26.79 21.93 20.55
C ALA A 403 -25.89 20.88 19.87
N VAL A 404 -24.60 20.89 20.18
CA VAL A 404 -23.60 19.98 19.60
C VAL A 404 -22.83 19.27 20.70
N TYR A 405 -22.84 17.94 20.68
CA TYR A 405 -22.05 17.10 21.59
C TYR A 405 -21.06 16.26 20.80
N ALA A 406 -19.77 16.40 21.09
CA ALA A 406 -18.71 15.71 20.37
C ALA A 406 -17.91 14.79 21.29
N SER A 407 -17.58 13.59 20.81
CA SER A 407 -16.66 12.69 21.52
C SER A 407 -15.41 12.41 20.69
N CYS A 408 -14.25 12.65 21.30
CA CYS A 408 -12.93 12.39 20.77
C CYS A 408 -12.15 11.46 21.71
N VAL A 409 -11.79 10.28 21.22
CA VAL A 409 -11.14 9.22 22.01
C VAL A 409 -9.62 9.30 21.92
N PHE A 410 -9.07 9.67 20.76
CA PHE A 410 -7.63 9.62 20.51
C PHE A 410 -6.98 11.02 20.51
N THR A 411 -5.68 11.06 20.80
CA THR A 411 -4.87 12.29 20.85
C THR A 411 -4.12 12.60 19.55
N ALA A 412 -4.39 11.85 18.48
CA ALA A 412 -3.71 12.02 17.20
C ALA A 412 -3.84 13.47 16.68
N PRO A 413 -2.83 14.03 16.00
CA PRO A 413 -2.89 15.41 15.50
C PRO A 413 -4.11 15.71 14.62
N ALA A 414 -4.58 14.73 13.85
CA ALA A 414 -5.79 14.86 13.04
C ALA A 414 -7.08 14.93 13.89
N SER A 415 -7.12 14.26 15.05
CA SER A 415 -8.23 14.37 16.00
C SER A 415 -8.24 15.74 16.67
N LYS A 416 -7.09 16.23 17.14
CA LYS A 416 -6.96 17.59 17.72
C LYS A 416 -7.45 18.68 16.77
N ARG A 417 -6.99 18.64 15.50
CA ARG A 417 -7.44 19.59 14.46
C ARG A 417 -8.94 19.56 14.22
N ARG A 418 -9.58 18.38 14.28
CA ARG A 418 -11.03 18.24 14.14
C ARG A 418 -11.77 18.85 15.32
N VAL A 419 -11.28 18.65 16.54
CA VAL A 419 -11.85 19.30 17.75
C VAL A 419 -11.72 20.82 17.67
N GLU A 420 -10.56 21.34 17.25
CA GLU A 420 -10.36 22.79 17.06
C GLU A 420 -11.30 23.37 15.99
N ASP A 421 -11.54 22.63 14.90
CA ASP A 421 -12.50 23.04 13.87
C ASP A 421 -13.94 23.10 14.39
N LEU A 422 -14.35 22.10 15.16
CA LEU A 422 -15.65 22.10 15.82
C LEU A 422 -15.81 23.29 16.78
N ARG A 423 -14.77 23.58 17.59
CA ARG A 423 -14.78 24.72 18.52
C ARG A 423 -14.95 26.05 17.79
N ARG A 424 -14.19 26.27 16.71
CA ARG A 424 -14.34 27.49 15.89
C ARG A 424 -15.72 27.61 15.25
N ARG A 425 -16.32 26.51 14.82
CA ARG A 425 -17.61 26.51 14.10
C ARG A 425 -18.80 26.70 15.02
N TYR A 426 -18.80 26.02 16.16
CA TYR A 426 -19.99 25.90 17.00
C TYR A 426 -19.94 26.73 18.30
N GLY A 427 -18.76 27.25 18.67
CA GLY A 427 -18.59 28.11 19.83
C GLY A 427 -19.25 27.51 21.09
N ASP A 428 -20.09 28.31 21.74
CA ASP A 428 -20.76 27.96 23.00
C ASP A 428 -21.79 26.84 22.86
N ARG A 429 -22.22 26.50 21.64
CA ARG A 429 -23.13 25.36 21.40
C ARG A 429 -22.43 24.01 21.49
N LEU A 430 -21.10 23.97 21.58
CA LEU A 430 -20.31 22.73 21.59
C LEU A 430 -19.93 22.29 23.00
N VAL A 431 -20.35 21.09 23.36
CA VAL A 431 -19.78 20.32 24.46
C VAL A 431 -18.91 19.21 23.88
N VAL A 432 -17.62 19.19 24.22
CA VAL A 432 -16.70 18.15 23.76
C VAL A 432 -16.14 17.35 24.93
N GLY A 433 -16.14 16.02 24.79
CA GLY A 433 -15.60 15.10 25.78
C GLY A 433 -14.84 13.93 25.16
N GLY A 434 -14.47 12.96 26.01
CA GLY A 434 -13.70 11.79 25.65
C GLY A 434 -12.21 11.91 25.97
N SER A 435 -11.54 10.76 26.02
CA SER A 435 -10.16 10.63 26.54
C SER A 435 -9.11 11.38 25.72
N GLY A 436 -9.40 11.74 24.47
CA GLY A 436 -8.52 12.54 23.63
C GLY A 436 -8.53 14.02 23.98
N VAL A 437 -9.49 14.47 24.81
CA VAL A 437 -9.67 15.87 25.21
C VAL A 437 -9.41 16.06 26.68
N ASP A 438 -10.17 15.34 27.52
CA ASP A 438 -10.09 15.45 28.98
C ASP A 438 -10.44 14.10 29.63
N LEU A 439 -9.53 13.63 30.48
CA LEU A 439 -9.67 12.37 31.21
C LEU A 439 -10.62 12.48 32.40
N ALA A 440 -10.89 13.68 32.92
CA ALA A 440 -11.77 13.92 34.06
C ALA A 440 -13.23 14.16 33.63
N ARG A 441 -13.48 14.65 32.41
CA ARG A 441 -14.82 14.89 31.89
C ARG A 441 -15.67 13.62 31.90
N ARG A 442 -16.82 13.66 32.58
CA ARG A 442 -17.84 12.60 32.60
C ARG A 442 -19.15 13.12 32.02
N LEU A 443 -20.03 12.19 31.63
CA LEU A 443 -21.44 12.50 31.46
C LEU A 443 -22.07 12.70 32.84
N ASP A 444 -23.19 13.40 32.89
CA ASP A 444 -24.01 13.42 34.11
C ASP A 444 -24.43 11.99 34.48
N SER A 445 -24.43 11.68 35.77
CA SER A 445 -24.65 10.31 36.27
C SER A 445 -25.97 9.71 35.80
N GLN A 446 -27.02 10.53 35.70
CA GLN A 446 -28.33 10.12 35.18
C GLN A 446 -28.27 9.75 33.69
N ILE A 447 -27.43 10.43 32.89
CA ILE A 447 -27.25 10.11 31.47
C ILE A 447 -26.32 8.90 31.32
N GLU A 448 -25.24 8.80 32.10
CA GLU A 448 -24.32 7.66 32.07
C GLU A 448 -24.98 6.35 32.51
N ALA A 449 -26.04 6.42 33.33
CA ALA A 449 -26.85 5.27 33.74
C ALA A 449 -27.86 4.81 32.67
N LEU A 450 -28.03 5.54 31.56
CA LEU A 450 -28.97 5.15 30.51
C LEU A 450 -28.44 4.00 29.65
N ALA A 451 -29.36 3.12 29.23
CA ALA A 451 -29.07 2.08 28.27
C ALA A 451 -28.70 2.68 26.90
N PRO A 452 -27.70 2.11 26.17
CA PRO A 452 -27.30 2.63 24.87
C PRO A 452 -28.47 2.70 23.87
N ASP A 453 -28.60 3.82 23.15
CA ASP A 453 -29.46 3.92 21.98
C ASP A 453 -28.81 3.30 20.73
N TYR A 454 -29.11 2.03 20.47
CA TYR A 454 -28.60 1.32 19.30
C TYR A 454 -29.16 1.84 17.96
N SER A 455 -30.27 2.58 17.95
CA SER A 455 -30.79 3.17 16.71
C SER A 455 -29.85 4.26 16.16
N LEU A 456 -28.97 4.81 17.00
CA LEU A 456 -27.95 5.78 16.59
C LEU A 456 -26.87 5.16 15.68
N TYR A 457 -26.60 3.85 15.83
CA TYR A 457 -25.62 3.11 15.04
C TYR A 457 -26.26 1.86 14.41
N PRO A 458 -27.10 2.02 13.38
CA PRO A 458 -27.85 0.89 12.80
C PRO A 458 -26.94 -0.21 12.25
N GLY A 459 -25.71 0.12 11.83
CA GLY A 459 -24.71 -0.85 11.36
C GLY A 459 -24.23 -1.86 12.41
N LEU A 460 -24.56 -1.68 13.69
CA LEU A 460 -24.32 -2.71 14.71
C LEU A 460 -25.18 -3.96 14.48
N GLY A 461 -26.41 -3.79 13.96
CA GLY A 461 -27.36 -4.88 13.77
C GLY A 461 -27.67 -5.61 15.09
N ASP A 462 -27.37 -6.91 15.13
CA ASP A 462 -27.57 -7.82 16.27
C ASP A 462 -26.51 -7.69 17.37
N ARG A 463 -25.57 -6.74 17.24
CA ARG A 463 -24.45 -6.55 18.18
C ARG A 463 -24.78 -5.51 19.24
N ALA A 464 -24.59 -5.89 20.49
CA ALA A 464 -24.51 -5.01 21.64
C ALA A 464 -23.08 -4.49 21.81
N ILE A 465 -22.92 -3.32 22.42
CA ILE A 465 -21.61 -2.75 22.77
C ILE A 465 -21.72 -1.97 24.08
N GLY A 466 -20.78 -2.19 25.00
CA GLY A 466 -20.82 -1.51 26.30
C GLY A 466 -19.80 -2.03 27.29
N PHE A 467 -19.97 -1.57 28.53
CA PHE A 467 -19.17 -1.97 29.69
C PHE A 467 -20.09 -2.66 30.69
N LEU A 468 -19.75 -3.86 31.14
CA LEU A 468 -20.35 -4.43 32.36
C LEU A 468 -19.63 -3.89 33.59
N THR A 469 -18.31 -3.79 33.49
CA THR A 469 -17.41 -3.27 34.52
C THR A 469 -16.49 -2.19 33.96
N ARG A 470 -16.03 -1.31 34.84
CA ARG A 470 -15.00 -0.31 34.54
C ARG A 470 -13.94 -0.30 35.62
N GLY A 471 -12.72 0.07 35.24
CA GLY A 471 -11.58 0.17 36.14
C GLY A 471 -10.64 -1.04 36.04
N CYS A 472 -9.45 -0.87 36.59
CA CYS A 472 -8.42 -1.90 36.61
C CYS A 472 -7.55 -1.73 37.86
N PRO A 473 -7.19 -2.82 38.58
CA PRO A 473 -6.36 -2.72 39.78
C PRO A 473 -4.87 -2.52 39.43
N GLY A 474 -4.51 -2.68 38.16
CA GLY A 474 -3.14 -2.50 37.68
C GLY A 474 -2.70 -1.05 37.81
N ARG A 475 -1.43 -0.83 38.18
CA ARG A 475 -0.80 0.51 38.24
C ARG A 475 0.22 0.69 37.11
N CYS A 476 -0.13 0.21 35.92
CA CYS A 476 0.73 0.29 34.75
C CYS A 476 0.99 1.77 34.40
N PRO A 477 2.24 2.23 34.35
CA PRO A 477 2.54 3.67 34.23
C PRO A 477 2.13 4.24 32.86
N PHE A 478 2.10 3.41 31.82
CA PHE A 478 1.61 3.78 30.48
C PHE A 478 0.08 3.88 30.38
N CYS A 479 -0.66 3.30 31.33
CA CYS A 479 -2.09 3.05 31.16
C CYS A 479 -2.94 4.22 31.66
N VAL A 480 -3.96 4.57 30.88
CA VAL A 480 -4.92 5.63 31.22
C VAL A 480 -5.99 5.18 32.21
N VAL A 481 -6.29 3.88 32.25
CA VAL A 481 -7.44 3.31 32.99
C VAL A 481 -7.42 3.66 34.48
N PRO A 482 -6.32 3.52 35.24
CA PRO A 482 -6.36 3.81 36.68
C PRO A 482 -6.68 5.28 36.99
N ARG A 483 -6.22 6.21 36.14
CA ARG A 483 -6.51 7.64 36.27
C ARG A 483 -7.92 8.00 35.81
N LYS A 484 -8.41 7.33 34.77
CA LYS A 484 -9.72 7.61 34.16
C LYS A 484 -10.86 6.90 34.91
N GLU A 485 -10.77 5.60 35.05
CA GLU A 485 -11.88 4.76 35.52
C GLU A 485 -11.75 4.38 37.00
N GLY A 486 -10.53 4.43 37.56
CA GLY A 486 -10.29 4.13 38.97
C GLY A 486 -10.37 2.63 39.31
N ARG A 487 -10.90 2.33 40.50
CA ARG A 487 -11.07 0.96 40.99
C ARG A 487 -12.13 0.22 40.17
N VAL A 488 -11.94 -1.10 40.07
CA VAL A 488 -12.88 -1.99 39.38
C VAL A 488 -14.25 -1.93 40.07
N ARG A 489 -15.30 -1.68 39.29
CA ARG A 489 -16.70 -1.71 39.74
C ARG A 489 -17.61 -2.13 38.60
N GLN A 490 -18.75 -2.74 38.93
CA GLN A 490 -19.82 -2.96 37.97
C GLN A 490 -20.52 -1.63 37.64
N VAL A 491 -20.87 -1.44 36.37
CA VAL A 491 -21.55 -0.24 35.84
C VAL A 491 -22.80 -0.56 35.02
N ALA A 492 -22.97 -1.82 34.59
CA ALA A 492 -24.16 -2.30 33.90
C ALA A 492 -24.34 -3.81 34.11
N ASP A 493 -25.48 -4.33 33.68
CA ASP A 493 -25.76 -5.76 33.53
C ASP A 493 -25.96 -6.14 32.06
N LEU A 494 -26.14 -7.44 31.80
CA LEU A 494 -26.38 -7.93 30.45
C LEU A 494 -27.75 -7.52 29.90
N ASP A 495 -28.78 -7.34 30.73
CA ASP A 495 -30.10 -6.94 30.25
C ASP A 495 -30.10 -5.53 29.66
N MET A 496 -29.43 -4.59 30.34
CA MET A 496 -29.22 -3.22 29.90
C MET A 496 -28.50 -3.15 28.54
N LEU A 497 -27.46 -3.98 28.35
CA LEU A 497 -26.68 -3.98 27.11
C LEU A 497 -27.38 -4.72 25.98
N MET A 498 -27.97 -5.89 26.25
CA MET A 498 -28.51 -6.76 25.20
C MET A 498 -29.89 -6.28 24.72
N GLN A 499 -30.68 -5.66 25.60
CA GLN A 499 -32.04 -5.15 25.29
C GLN A 499 -32.91 -6.24 24.61
N GLY A 500 -32.82 -7.47 25.11
CA GLY A 500 -33.65 -8.63 24.75
C GLY A 500 -33.46 -9.25 23.35
N ARG A 501 -33.04 -8.47 22.34
CA ARG A 501 -33.04 -8.92 20.92
C ARG A 501 -31.67 -9.28 20.36
N ARG A 502 -30.59 -9.06 21.11
CA ARG A 502 -29.21 -9.19 20.64
C ARG A 502 -28.60 -10.49 21.14
N THR A 503 -27.68 -11.06 20.36
CA THR A 503 -26.96 -12.31 20.69
C THR A 503 -25.45 -12.15 20.64
N LYS A 504 -24.96 -11.01 20.14
CA LYS A 504 -23.53 -10.68 20.03
C LYS A 504 -23.19 -9.51 20.93
N LEU A 505 -22.07 -9.56 21.65
CA LEU A 505 -21.65 -8.51 22.58
C LEU A 505 -20.21 -8.09 22.33
N ILE A 506 -19.97 -6.81 22.09
CA ILE A 506 -18.65 -6.18 22.09
C ILE A 506 -18.43 -5.57 23.46
N LEU A 507 -17.63 -6.23 24.28
CA LEU A 507 -17.35 -5.83 25.64
C LEU A 507 -16.13 -4.90 25.70
N LEU A 508 -16.30 -3.75 26.33
CA LEU A 508 -15.28 -2.70 26.44
C LEU A 508 -14.63 -2.64 27.83
N ASP A 509 -14.94 -3.57 28.73
CA ASP A 509 -14.41 -3.67 30.09
C ASP A 509 -12.89 -3.61 30.16
N ASP A 510 -12.35 -2.71 30.99
CA ASP A 510 -10.90 -2.50 31.07
C ASP A 510 -10.14 -3.71 31.63
N ASN A 511 -10.77 -4.48 32.53
CA ASN A 511 -10.27 -5.76 33.03
C ASN A 511 -11.41 -6.56 33.70
N LEU A 512 -12.24 -7.23 32.89
CA LEU A 512 -13.39 -8.00 33.38
C LEU A 512 -12.99 -9.01 34.48
N LEU A 513 -11.91 -9.77 34.28
CA LEU A 513 -11.43 -10.80 35.23
C LEU A 513 -10.88 -10.23 36.55
N ALA A 514 -10.79 -8.90 36.69
CA ALA A 514 -10.45 -8.27 37.96
C ALA A 514 -11.67 -7.98 38.83
N HIS A 515 -12.89 -8.10 38.30
CA HIS A 515 -14.11 -7.93 39.07
C HIS A 515 -14.38 -9.19 39.93
N PRO A 516 -14.79 -9.07 41.20
CA PRO A 516 -15.11 -10.22 42.03
C PRO A 516 -16.22 -11.11 41.45
N GLY A 517 -17.22 -10.49 40.81
CA GLY A 517 -18.33 -11.18 40.15
C GLY A 517 -18.06 -11.61 38.69
N ALA A 518 -16.80 -11.76 38.28
CA ALA A 518 -16.46 -12.04 36.89
C ALA A 518 -16.92 -13.44 36.43
N THR A 519 -16.88 -14.42 37.33
CA THR A 519 -17.27 -15.80 37.04
C THR A 519 -18.77 -15.86 36.73
N GLU A 520 -19.61 -15.22 37.54
CA GLU A 520 -21.05 -15.15 37.39
C GLU A 520 -21.45 -14.45 36.08
N MET A 521 -20.74 -13.37 35.71
CA MET A 521 -20.94 -12.71 34.42
C MET A 521 -20.61 -13.64 33.24
N LEU A 522 -19.52 -14.41 33.31
CA LEU A 522 -19.17 -15.38 32.28
C LEU A 522 -20.18 -16.53 32.20
N GLU A 523 -20.64 -17.06 33.33
CA GLU A 523 -21.68 -18.08 33.40
C GLU A 523 -22.98 -17.60 32.75
N GLU A 524 -23.37 -16.36 33.01
CA GLU A 524 -24.55 -15.77 32.41
C GLU A 524 -24.42 -15.63 30.90
N MET A 525 -23.25 -15.19 30.39
CA MET A 525 -22.99 -15.14 28.95
C MET A 525 -23.09 -16.53 28.29
N VAL A 526 -22.58 -17.57 28.96
CA VAL A 526 -22.69 -18.97 28.50
C VAL A 526 -24.15 -19.43 28.50
N ARG A 527 -24.89 -19.17 29.58
CA ARG A 527 -26.30 -19.56 29.72
C ARG A 527 -27.18 -18.91 28.64
N ARG A 528 -26.94 -17.63 28.36
CA ARG A 528 -27.61 -16.85 27.31
C ARG A 528 -27.10 -17.17 25.90
N LYS A 529 -26.12 -18.08 25.75
CA LYS A 529 -25.49 -18.50 24.47
C LYS A 529 -24.97 -17.30 23.66
N LEU A 530 -24.33 -16.35 24.33
CA LEU A 530 -23.81 -15.16 23.67
C LEU A 530 -22.53 -15.44 22.90
N SER A 531 -22.34 -14.72 21.80
CA SER A 531 -21.05 -14.55 21.16
C SER A 531 -20.42 -13.26 21.66
N VAL A 532 -19.21 -13.32 22.21
CA VAL A 532 -18.62 -12.21 22.98
C VAL A 532 -17.24 -11.83 22.45
N ASN A 533 -17.08 -10.56 22.12
CA ASN A 533 -15.80 -9.97 21.80
C ASN A 533 -15.25 -9.18 23.00
N PHE A 534 -14.17 -9.68 23.61
CA PHE A 534 -13.45 -8.99 24.70
C PHE A 534 -12.48 -7.95 24.13
N ASN A 535 -13.01 -6.85 23.62
CA ASN A 535 -12.26 -5.87 22.82
C ASN A 535 -11.07 -5.24 23.56
N GLN A 536 -11.17 -5.05 24.87
CA GLN A 536 -10.08 -4.54 25.73
C GLN A 536 -9.16 -5.65 26.30
N THR A 537 -9.30 -6.88 25.80
CA THR A 537 -8.56 -8.08 26.23
C THR A 537 -8.87 -8.55 27.65
N LEU A 538 -8.59 -9.81 27.94
CA LEU A 538 -8.64 -10.39 29.27
C LEU A 538 -7.23 -10.42 29.90
N ASP A 539 -7.16 -10.29 31.22
CA ASP A 539 -5.90 -10.46 31.96
C ASP A 539 -5.64 -11.94 32.26
N LEU A 540 -4.85 -12.58 31.40
CA LEU A 540 -4.49 -13.99 31.54
C LEU A 540 -3.81 -14.33 32.89
N ARG A 541 -3.24 -13.35 33.60
CA ARG A 541 -2.63 -13.59 34.91
C ARG A 541 -3.68 -13.90 35.99
N ARG A 542 -4.93 -13.46 35.77
CA ARG A 542 -6.07 -13.62 36.69
C ARG A 542 -6.92 -14.84 36.39
N LEU A 543 -6.87 -15.35 35.16
CA LEU A 543 -7.66 -16.49 34.70
C LEU A 543 -7.47 -17.73 35.58
N ASP A 544 -8.51 -18.23 36.25
CA ASP A 544 -8.48 -19.52 36.96
C ASP A 544 -9.06 -20.68 36.13
N ALA A 545 -9.15 -21.86 36.75
CA ALA A 545 -9.60 -23.08 36.08
C ALA A 545 -11.10 -23.04 35.73
N GLU A 546 -11.92 -22.45 36.58
CA GLU A 546 -13.36 -22.32 36.38
C GLU A 546 -13.67 -21.32 35.27
N GLN A 547 -13.06 -20.14 35.32
CA GLN A 547 -13.15 -19.14 34.26
C GLN A 547 -12.64 -19.69 32.92
N ALA A 548 -11.58 -20.49 32.92
CA ALA A 548 -11.07 -21.12 31.70
C ALA A 548 -12.06 -22.15 31.11
N GLU A 549 -12.80 -22.90 31.94
CA GLU A 549 -13.90 -23.77 31.49
C GLU A 549 -15.03 -22.95 30.87
N LEU A 550 -15.43 -21.84 31.52
CA LEU A 550 -16.48 -20.96 30.99
C LEU A 550 -16.07 -20.33 29.66
N LEU A 551 -14.83 -19.84 29.52
CA LEU A 551 -14.31 -19.31 28.25
C LEU A 551 -14.21 -20.38 27.15
N ARG A 552 -14.02 -21.66 27.50
CA ARG A 552 -14.10 -22.77 26.52
C ARG A 552 -15.52 -22.96 26.02
N ARG A 553 -16.52 -22.86 26.90
CA ARG A 553 -17.95 -23.00 26.54
C ARG A 553 -18.52 -21.78 25.83
N LEU A 554 -18.02 -20.59 26.13
CA LEU A 554 -18.45 -19.33 25.52
C LEU A 554 -17.96 -19.21 24.07
N ASP A 555 -18.76 -18.60 23.19
CA ASP A 555 -18.30 -18.23 21.84
C ASP A 555 -17.49 -16.92 21.88
N CYS A 556 -16.22 -17.04 22.29
CA CYS A 556 -15.27 -15.93 22.30
C CYS A 556 -14.90 -15.55 20.86
N ALA A 557 -15.26 -14.35 20.42
CA ALA A 557 -15.16 -13.93 19.02
C ALA A 557 -14.32 -12.66 18.83
N GLY A 558 -13.86 -12.46 17.59
CA GLY A 558 -13.21 -11.20 17.19
C GLY A 558 -14.25 -10.11 16.91
N ALA A 559 -13.80 -8.85 16.74
CA ALA A 559 -14.70 -7.70 16.54
C ALA A 559 -15.70 -7.82 15.37
N THR A 560 -15.40 -8.67 14.36
CA THR A 560 -16.31 -8.93 13.22
C THR A 560 -17.23 -10.13 13.43
N PHE A 561 -17.03 -10.93 14.49
CA PHE A 561 -17.80 -12.13 14.80
C PHE A 561 -17.71 -13.24 13.73
N HIS A 562 -16.65 -13.26 12.93
CA HIS A 562 -16.41 -14.31 11.92
C HIS A 562 -15.38 -15.36 12.35
N ARG A 563 -14.68 -15.12 13.47
CA ARG A 563 -13.63 -15.99 13.96
C ARG A 563 -13.73 -16.12 15.47
N ARG A 564 -13.53 -17.34 15.95
CA ARG A 564 -13.33 -17.62 17.36
C ARG A 564 -11.92 -17.21 17.77
N VAL A 565 -11.80 -16.38 18.79
CA VAL A 565 -10.51 -15.87 19.27
C VAL A 565 -10.59 -15.47 20.74
N TYR A 566 -9.60 -15.92 21.50
CA TYR A 566 -9.30 -15.39 22.83
C TYR A 566 -8.42 -14.16 22.69
N GLN A 567 -8.70 -13.10 23.44
CA GLN A 567 -7.93 -11.85 23.37
C GLN A 567 -7.29 -11.55 24.73
N PHE A 568 -5.97 -11.44 24.75
CA PHE A 568 -5.16 -11.19 25.94
C PHE A 568 -4.19 -10.02 25.71
N SER A 569 -3.57 -9.53 26.78
CA SER A 569 -2.48 -8.54 26.70
C SER A 569 -1.17 -9.10 27.27
N LEU A 570 -0.05 -8.73 26.64
CA LEU A 570 1.30 -9.04 27.11
C LEU A 570 2.23 -7.85 26.91
N ASN A 571 2.38 -7.05 27.96
CA ASN A 571 3.11 -5.78 27.92
C ASN A 571 4.45 -5.79 28.68
N ASP A 572 4.84 -6.91 29.29
CA ASP A 572 6.14 -7.09 29.97
C ASP A 572 6.54 -8.58 29.99
N CYS A 573 7.79 -8.87 30.37
CA CYS A 573 8.30 -10.23 30.56
C CYS A 573 8.03 -10.79 31.96
N ARG A 574 7.25 -10.13 32.82
CA ARG A 574 7.08 -10.56 34.21
C ARG A 574 6.11 -11.73 34.29
N GLY A 575 6.60 -12.84 34.84
CA GLY A 575 5.78 -14.01 35.15
C GLY A 575 5.35 -14.80 33.91
N LEU A 576 6.18 -14.88 32.87
CA LEU A 576 5.89 -15.66 31.65
C LEU A 576 5.57 -17.14 31.94
N ASP A 577 6.22 -17.78 32.92
CA ASP A 577 5.90 -19.16 33.29
C ASP A 577 4.52 -19.30 33.92
N ARG A 578 4.13 -18.34 34.77
CA ARG A 578 2.77 -18.28 35.32
C ARG A 578 1.76 -18.10 34.19
N LEU A 579 2.04 -17.21 33.23
CA LEU A 579 1.19 -17.01 32.06
C LEU A 579 1.07 -18.29 31.22
N ARG A 580 2.16 -19.03 31.02
CA ARG A 580 2.12 -20.33 30.31
C ARG A 580 1.21 -21.33 31.00
N ARG A 581 1.32 -21.48 32.33
CA ARG A 581 0.45 -22.37 33.11
C ARG A 581 -1.02 -21.95 33.04
N ARG A 582 -1.30 -20.65 33.10
CA ARG A 582 -2.67 -20.11 32.99
C ARG A 582 -3.22 -20.30 31.57
N TYR A 583 -2.39 -20.10 30.54
CA TYR A 583 -2.74 -20.37 29.15
C TYR A 583 -3.12 -21.84 28.92
N SER A 584 -2.41 -22.79 29.53
CA SER A 584 -2.71 -24.21 29.38
C SER A 584 -4.10 -24.62 29.90
N LEU A 585 -4.70 -23.85 30.81
CA LEU A 585 -6.06 -24.09 31.30
C LEU A 585 -7.12 -23.96 30.18
N LEU A 586 -6.84 -23.15 29.15
CA LEU A 586 -7.74 -22.94 28.02
C LEU A 586 -7.83 -24.14 27.09
N LYS A 587 -6.88 -25.08 27.14
CA LYS A 587 -6.84 -26.29 26.27
C LYS A 587 -7.16 -25.95 24.80
N VAL A 588 -6.47 -24.94 24.28
CA VAL A 588 -6.76 -24.31 22.97
C VAL A 588 -6.71 -25.35 21.84
N ARG A 589 -7.77 -25.43 21.04
CA ARG A 589 -7.94 -26.42 19.96
C ARG A 589 -7.41 -25.91 18.62
N SER A 590 -7.44 -26.76 17.61
CA SER A 590 -6.92 -26.48 16.26
C SER A 590 -7.69 -25.37 15.51
N GLU A 591 -8.95 -25.19 15.85
CA GLU A 591 -9.89 -24.21 15.30
C GLU A 591 -9.83 -22.87 16.06
N ASP A 592 -9.34 -22.88 17.29
CA ASP A 592 -9.23 -21.71 18.14
C ASP A 592 -8.03 -20.83 17.73
N GLN A 593 -8.05 -19.57 18.19
CA GLN A 593 -6.95 -18.62 18.06
C GLN A 593 -6.79 -17.84 19.37
N ALA A 594 -5.56 -17.43 19.69
CA ALA A 594 -5.31 -16.51 20.80
C ALA A 594 -4.54 -15.29 20.30
N GLU A 595 -5.18 -14.13 20.32
CA GLU A 595 -4.56 -12.85 19.99
C GLU A 595 -3.99 -12.23 21.26
N PHE A 596 -2.72 -11.84 21.21
CA PHE A 596 -2.07 -11.09 22.27
C PHE A 596 -1.78 -9.67 21.80
N VAL A 597 -2.40 -8.68 22.43
CA VAL A 597 -2.03 -7.27 22.26
C VAL A 597 -0.73 -7.03 23.02
N ALA A 598 0.31 -6.64 22.30
CA ALA A 598 1.62 -6.36 22.86
C ALA A 598 2.05 -4.94 22.53
N MET A 599 2.29 -4.14 23.58
CA MET A 599 2.73 -2.77 23.42
C MET A 599 4.25 -2.68 23.19
N TYR A 600 4.66 -1.78 22.29
CA TYR A 600 6.05 -1.42 22.05
C TYR A 600 6.27 0.09 22.06
N GLY A 601 7.51 0.51 22.30
CA GLY A 601 7.90 1.92 22.20
C GLY A 601 7.44 2.79 23.38
N TYR A 602 7.20 2.19 24.55
CA TYR A 602 7.04 2.91 25.81
C TYR A 602 8.37 2.95 26.57
N ASP A 603 8.76 1.85 27.22
CA ASP A 603 9.95 1.73 28.07
C ASP A 603 10.69 0.39 27.90
N THR A 604 10.38 -0.36 26.85
CA THR A 604 10.92 -1.71 26.61
C THR A 604 12.23 -1.70 25.83
N SER A 605 13.10 -2.65 26.16
CA SER A 605 14.29 -3.00 25.38
C SER A 605 13.94 -3.92 24.21
N LEU A 606 14.79 -3.93 23.17
CA LEU A 606 14.65 -4.86 22.05
C LEU A 606 14.71 -6.32 22.52
N ARG A 607 15.51 -6.61 23.57
CA ARG A 607 15.60 -7.94 24.19
C ARG A 607 14.27 -8.37 24.80
N GLU A 608 13.61 -7.49 25.54
CA GLU A 608 12.28 -7.78 26.13
C GLU A 608 11.21 -7.93 25.04
N ASP A 609 11.26 -7.12 23.98
CA ASP A 609 10.38 -7.28 22.82
C ASP A 609 10.58 -8.65 22.16
N LEU A 610 11.83 -9.06 21.93
CA LEU A 610 12.18 -10.38 21.38
C LEU A 610 11.68 -11.52 22.27
N GLU A 611 11.93 -11.45 23.58
CA GLU A 611 11.52 -12.46 24.55
C GLU A 611 10.01 -12.66 24.55
N ARG A 612 9.23 -11.56 24.58
CA ARG A 612 7.76 -11.62 24.50
C ARG A 612 7.30 -12.28 23.20
N LEU A 613 7.89 -11.94 22.06
CA LEU A 613 7.49 -12.55 20.78
C LEU A 613 7.88 -14.02 20.67
N GLN A 614 9.05 -14.42 21.19
CA GLN A 614 9.45 -15.83 21.27
C GLN A 614 8.53 -16.62 22.19
N PHE A 615 8.19 -16.06 23.35
CA PHE A 615 7.23 -16.63 24.27
C PHE A 615 5.88 -16.87 23.58
N LEU A 616 5.32 -15.85 22.94
CA LEU A 616 4.06 -15.99 22.21
C LEU A 616 4.16 -17.03 21.10
N ARG A 617 5.27 -17.08 20.37
CA ARG A 617 5.47 -18.07 19.30
C ARG A 617 5.54 -19.50 19.81
N SER A 618 5.95 -19.70 21.06
CA SER A 618 5.98 -21.00 21.74
C SER A 618 4.61 -21.48 22.23
N LEU A 619 3.59 -20.61 22.27
CA LEU A 619 2.26 -20.98 22.71
C LEU A 619 1.44 -21.53 21.53
N PRO A 620 0.68 -22.63 21.72
CA PRO A 620 -0.21 -23.15 20.69
C PRO A 620 -1.21 -22.09 20.25
N ARG A 621 -1.34 -21.85 18.93
CA ARG A 621 -2.35 -20.97 18.32
C ARG A 621 -2.28 -19.48 18.71
N ALA A 622 -1.24 -19.07 19.43
CA ALA A 622 -1.05 -17.68 19.79
C ALA A 622 -0.45 -16.87 18.62
N TYR A 623 -0.91 -15.64 18.48
CA TYR A 623 -0.33 -14.66 17.58
C TYR A 623 -0.41 -13.27 18.20
N VAL A 624 0.37 -12.33 17.64
CA VAL A 624 0.53 -11.00 18.22
C VAL A 624 -0.20 -9.91 17.42
N CYS A 625 -0.74 -8.93 18.14
CA CYS A 625 -1.13 -7.63 17.64
C CYS A 625 -0.26 -6.58 18.34
N MET A 626 0.74 -6.08 17.61
CA MET A 626 1.64 -5.03 18.08
C MET A 626 0.94 -3.68 18.06
N GLN A 627 1.00 -2.97 19.19
CA GLN A 627 0.45 -1.62 19.36
C GLN A 627 1.56 -0.69 19.83
N ARG A 628 1.77 0.41 19.09
CA ARG A 628 2.72 1.43 19.54
C ARG A 628 2.13 2.18 20.73
N TYR A 629 2.95 2.46 21.72
CA TYR A 629 2.59 3.40 22.78
C TYR A 629 2.33 4.79 22.20
N GLU A 630 1.19 5.37 22.57
CA GLU A 630 0.80 6.73 22.24
C GLU A 630 0.40 7.42 23.55
N PRO A 631 1.10 8.49 23.96
CA PRO A 631 0.80 9.15 25.22
C PRO A 631 -0.56 9.85 25.18
N VAL A 632 -1.32 9.70 26.26
CA VAL A 632 -2.55 10.47 26.54
C VAL A 632 -2.18 11.86 27.06
N PRO A 633 -3.12 12.84 27.10
CA PRO A 633 -2.82 14.16 27.64
C PRO A 633 -2.36 14.06 29.10
N GLY A 634 -1.17 14.59 29.40
CA GLY A 634 -0.54 14.48 30.72
C GLY A 634 -0.07 13.06 31.08
N GLY A 635 0.06 12.14 30.12
CA GLY A 635 0.70 10.83 30.29
C GLY A 635 2.22 10.90 30.17
N PRO A 636 2.96 9.86 30.59
CA PRO A 636 4.42 9.85 30.52
C PRO A 636 4.92 9.86 29.07
N ALA A 637 6.07 10.49 28.85
CA ALA A 637 6.78 10.38 27.58
C ALA A 637 7.36 8.96 27.41
N PRO A 638 7.50 8.45 26.18
CA PRO A 638 8.24 7.20 25.95
C PRO A 638 9.72 7.37 26.32
N ASP A 639 10.28 6.39 27.01
CA ASP A 639 11.71 6.25 27.29
C ASP A 639 12.30 5.13 26.44
N LEU A 640 13.04 5.51 25.39
CA LEU A 640 13.69 4.56 24.48
C LEU A 640 15.18 4.40 24.76
N SER A 641 15.69 4.89 25.90
CA SER A 641 17.12 4.86 26.24
C SER A 641 17.69 3.44 26.29
N ARG A 642 16.86 2.47 26.68
CA ARG A 642 17.20 1.05 26.79
C ARG A 642 16.78 0.22 25.58
N LEU A 643 16.27 0.86 24.51
CA LEU A 643 15.74 0.15 23.35
C LEU A 643 16.83 -0.70 22.67
N PHE A 644 18.03 -0.14 22.49
CA PHE A 644 19.16 -0.83 21.86
C PHE A 644 20.39 -0.87 22.77
N ASP A 645 20.92 -2.08 22.96
CA ASP A 645 22.17 -2.40 23.65
C ASP A 645 23.29 -2.77 22.65
N GLU A 646 24.35 -3.41 23.15
CA GLU A 646 25.50 -3.86 22.34
C GLU A 646 25.17 -5.09 21.47
N ARG A 647 24.21 -5.92 21.90
CA ARG A 647 23.80 -7.17 21.22
C ARG A 647 22.59 -6.98 20.30
N SER A 648 22.25 -5.73 20.01
CA SER A 648 21.03 -5.40 19.25
C SER A 648 21.01 -5.99 17.84
N ASP A 649 22.15 -6.19 17.19
CA ASP A 649 22.19 -6.84 15.87
C ASP A 649 21.76 -8.31 15.98
N GLU A 650 22.29 -9.05 16.96
CA GLU A 650 21.91 -10.44 17.24
C GLU A 650 20.42 -10.54 17.60
N HIS A 651 19.92 -9.59 18.40
CA HIS A 651 18.51 -9.53 18.77
C HIS A 651 17.62 -9.24 17.57
N LEU A 652 18.02 -8.35 16.66
CA LEU A 652 17.29 -8.10 15.41
C LEU A 652 17.29 -9.31 14.49
N ASP A 653 18.43 -10.00 14.35
CA ASP A 653 18.55 -11.21 13.54
C ASP A 653 17.70 -12.37 14.10
N ALA A 654 17.60 -12.50 15.42
CA ALA A 654 16.69 -13.43 16.07
C ALA A 654 15.22 -13.01 15.87
N LEU A 655 14.92 -11.72 16.02
CA LEU A 655 13.56 -11.17 15.92
C LEU A 655 12.93 -11.43 14.55
N ILE A 656 13.67 -11.23 13.46
CA ILE A 656 13.15 -11.42 12.09
C ILE A 656 12.89 -12.90 11.74
N ARG A 657 13.36 -13.84 12.57
CA ARG A 657 13.08 -15.27 12.45
C ARG A 657 11.80 -15.67 13.20
N VAL A 658 11.29 -14.82 14.09
CA VAL A 658 10.01 -15.05 14.76
C VAL A 658 8.86 -14.72 13.80
N VAL A 659 8.33 -15.76 13.15
CA VAL A 659 7.26 -15.62 12.15
C VAL A 659 5.93 -16.11 12.71
N PHE A 660 4.92 -15.23 12.69
CA PHE A 660 3.53 -15.56 12.97
C PHE A 660 2.79 -15.83 11.65
N PRO A 661 1.98 -16.90 11.53
CA PRO A 661 1.20 -17.16 10.33
C PRO A 661 0.12 -16.09 10.09
N GLN A 662 -0.43 -15.53 11.18
CA GLN A 662 -1.46 -14.50 11.16
C GLN A 662 -0.86 -13.12 11.44
N ASN A 663 -1.56 -12.08 10.96
CA ASN A 663 -1.34 -10.68 11.35
C ASN A 663 0.06 -10.09 11.06
N MET A 664 0.86 -10.67 10.16
CA MET A 664 2.18 -10.13 9.81
C MET A 664 2.15 -8.68 9.31
N LYS A 665 1.04 -8.24 8.69
CA LYS A 665 0.85 -6.82 8.32
C LYS A 665 0.87 -5.87 9.52
N ASN A 666 0.39 -6.31 10.67
CA ASN A 666 0.48 -5.52 11.90
C ASN A 666 1.93 -5.51 12.42
N VAL A 667 2.62 -6.65 12.44
CA VAL A 667 4.04 -6.74 12.86
C VAL A 667 4.97 -5.91 11.96
N GLU A 668 4.67 -5.79 10.67
CA GLU A 668 5.39 -4.89 9.74
C GLU A 668 5.37 -3.42 10.21
N LYS A 669 4.37 -2.98 10.98
CA LYS A 669 4.36 -1.62 11.58
C LYS A 669 5.45 -1.48 12.65
N TYR A 670 5.59 -2.50 13.50
CA TYR A 670 6.64 -2.56 14.52
C TYR A 670 8.04 -2.62 13.88
N TYR A 671 8.26 -3.49 12.89
CA TYR A 671 9.55 -3.56 12.17
C TYR A 671 9.91 -2.25 11.47
N ARG A 672 8.91 -1.56 10.89
CA ARG A 672 9.12 -0.24 10.29
C ARG A 672 9.54 0.79 11.32
N TRP A 673 8.91 0.79 12.50
CA TRP A 673 9.30 1.66 13.60
C TRP A 673 10.73 1.36 14.09
N LEU A 674 11.06 0.07 14.30
CA LEU A 674 12.42 -0.36 14.68
C LEU A 674 13.48 0.08 13.67
N CYS A 675 13.20 -0.01 12.36
CA CYS A 675 14.15 0.47 11.34
C CYS A 675 14.51 1.95 11.54
N PHE A 676 13.50 2.78 11.83
CA PHE A 676 13.71 4.21 12.06
C PHE A 676 14.44 4.49 13.36
N GLU A 677 14.05 3.83 14.46
CA GLU A 677 14.74 4.03 15.75
C GLU A 677 16.16 3.50 15.72
N TYR A 678 16.41 2.36 15.08
CA TYR A 678 17.75 1.80 14.93
C TYR A 678 18.65 2.74 14.12
N ALA A 679 18.17 3.27 12.99
CA ALA A 679 18.91 4.26 12.21
C ALA A 679 19.19 5.53 13.02
N ARG A 680 18.21 6.03 13.80
CA ARG A 680 18.35 7.24 14.62
C ARG A 680 19.32 7.06 15.79
N GLN A 681 19.27 5.93 16.49
CA GLN A 681 20.05 5.71 17.72
C GLN A 681 21.42 5.06 17.47
N ARG A 682 21.57 4.27 16.40
CA ARG A 682 22.83 3.57 16.07
C ARG A 682 23.59 4.19 14.90
N GLY A 683 23.00 5.13 14.16
CA GLY A 683 23.65 5.79 13.02
C GLY A 683 23.98 4.85 11.86
N ARG A 684 23.32 3.69 11.78
CA ARG A 684 23.51 2.67 10.73
C ARG A 684 22.21 1.91 10.45
N ILE A 685 22.19 1.08 9.42
CA ILE A 685 20.99 0.39 8.94
C ILE A 685 21.17 -1.12 9.11
N HIS A 686 20.15 -1.79 9.67
CA HIS A 686 20.10 -3.25 9.74
C HIS A 686 19.40 -3.84 8.50
N LEU A 687 20.17 -4.30 7.51
CA LEU A 687 19.62 -4.75 6.21
C LEU A 687 18.65 -5.93 6.34
N GLY A 688 18.92 -6.90 7.23
CA GLY A 688 18.02 -8.06 7.43
C GLY A 688 16.61 -7.68 7.90
N LEU A 689 16.49 -6.57 8.65
CA LEU A 689 15.21 -6.05 9.13
C LEU A 689 14.44 -5.37 7.99
N VAL A 690 15.15 -4.56 7.18
CA VAL A 690 14.59 -3.94 5.97
C VAL A 690 14.12 -5.00 4.98
N ASP A 691 14.92 -6.05 4.76
CA ASP A 691 14.59 -7.14 3.84
C ASP A 691 13.38 -7.93 4.31
N THR A 692 13.24 -8.12 5.63
CA THR A 692 12.06 -8.74 6.23
C THR A 692 10.82 -7.87 6.05
N LEU A 693 10.91 -6.56 6.28
CA LEU A 693 9.81 -5.61 6.09
C LEU A 693 9.28 -5.59 4.65
N PHE A 694 10.17 -5.71 3.66
CA PHE A 694 9.81 -5.72 2.24
C PHE A 694 9.79 -7.13 1.63
N ARG A 695 9.77 -8.19 2.46
CA ARG A 695 9.76 -9.57 1.97
C ARG A 695 8.50 -9.88 1.17
N TYR A 696 7.32 -9.40 1.58
CA TYR A 696 6.07 -9.75 0.90
C TYR A 696 5.35 -8.54 0.31
N ASN A 697 5.30 -7.43 1.05
CA ASN A 697 4.49 -6.26 0.71
C ASN A 697 5.35 -5.07 0.24
N HIS A 698 4.79 -4.24 -0.63
CA HIS A 698 5.37 -2.94 -1.03
C HIS A 698 6.84 -2.95 -1.48
N ARG A 699 7.35 -4.04 -2.06
CA ARG A 699 8.79 -4.19 -2.40
C ARG A 699 9.37 -3.01 -3.20
N HIS A 700 8.57 -2.44 -4.10
CA HIS A 700 8.92 -1.26 -4.90
C HIS A 700 9.27 0.00 -4.07
N ARG A 701 8.89 0.05 -2.78
CA ARG A 701 9.21 1.15 -1.86
C ARG A 701 10.50 0.95 -1.08
N ARG A 702 11.18 -0.20 -1.21
CA ARG A 702 12.37 -0.52 -0.40
C ARG A 702 13.49 0.51 -0.59
N GLY A 703 13.76 0.96 -1.82
CA GLY A 703 14.83 1.92 -2.10
C GLY A 703 14.55 3.29 -1.51
N GLU A 704 13.33 3.81 -1.69
CA GLU A 704 12.89 5.07 -1.05
C GLU A 704 12.97 4.98 0.48
N PHE A 705 12.59 3.83 1.03
CA PHE A 705 12.70 3.58 2.46
C PHE A 705 14.16 3.56 2.94
N LEU A 706 15.05 2.86 2.22
CA LEU A 706 16.48 2.85 2.51
C LEU A 706 17.08 4.25 2.43
N GLN A 707 16.76 5.04 1.41
CA GLN A 707 17.24 6.43 1.31
C GLN A 707 16.86 7.24 2.55
N ARG A 708 15.60 7.16 2.98
CA ARG A 708 15.14 7.82 4.19
C ARG A 708 15.87 7.36 5.44
N LEU A 709 16.19 6.06 5.55
CA LEU A 709 17.01 5.55 6.65
C LEU A 709 18.44 6.07 6.60
N HIS A 710 19.05 6.19 5.42
CA HIS A 710 20.39 6.78 5.28
C HIS A 710 20.39 8.25 5.72
N GLU A 711 19.39 9.03 5.32
CA GLU A 711 19.23 10.43 5.76
C GLU A 711 19.14 10.51 7.29
N ILE A 712 18.32 9.67 7.93
CA ILE A 712 18.20 9.61 9.39
C ILE A 712 19.52 9.17 10.04
N ALA A 713 20.17 8.14 9.52
CA ALA A 713 21.43 7.62 10.05
C ALA A 713 22.57 8.64 9.94
N ARG A 714 22.60 9.46 8.88
CA ARG A 714 23.59 10.55 8.73
C ARG A 714 23.38 11.69 9.72
N LEU A 715 22.14 11.96 10.09
CA LEU A 715 21.77 12.98 11.08
C LEU A 715 21.84 12.48 12.52
N ALA A 716 22.11 11.18 12.73
CA ALA A 716 22.26 10.63 14.07
C ALA A 716 23.47 11.29 14.77
N PRO A 717 23.35 11.67 16.06
CA PRO A 717 24.46 12.25 16.80
C PRO A 717 25.71 11.36 16.69
N ALA A 718 26.87 11.95 16.42
CA ALA A 718 28.15 11.23 16.28
C ALA A 718 28.62 10.51 17.57
N ALA A 719 27.86 10.63 18.66
CA ALA A 719 28.15 10.07 19.97
C ALA A 719 27.77 8.57 20.04
N ARG A 720 28.55 7.72 19.35
CA ARG A 720 28.81 6.29 19.64
C ARG A 720 29.71 5.62 18.58
N ARG A 721 30.54 6.40 17.85
CA ARG A 721 31.67 5.85 17.05
C ARG A 721 32.91 5.54 17.92
N LEU A 722 32.71 5.14 19.17
CA LEU A 722 33.77 4.60 20.02
C LEU A 722 33.59 3.09 20.05
N GLY A 723 34.57 2.36 19.50
CA GLY A 723 34.55 0.90 19.43
C GLY A 723 34.97 0.33 18.07
N ARG A 724 35.92 0.95 17.37
CA ARG A 724 36.87 0.30 16.42
C ARG A 724 37.93 1.32 15.97
N ARG A 725 38.80 1.64 16.91
CA ARG A 725 40.23 1.96 16.76
C ARG A 725 40.85 1.00 17.78
N THR A 726 41.69 0.02 17.45
CA THR A 726 43.00 0.00 16.74
C THR A 726 43.55 -1.44 16.87
N PRO A 727 44.70 -1.81 16.27
CA PRO A 727 45.49 -1.15 15.23
C PRO A 727 45.19 -1.68 13.83
#